data_AF-A0A6L8E9G6-F1
#
_entry.id   AF-A0A6L8E9G6-F1
#
_cell.length_a   1.000
_cell.length_b   1.000
_cell.length_c   1.000
_cell.angle_alpha   90.00
_cell.angle_beta   90.00
_cell.angle_gamma   90.00
#
_symmetry.space_group_name_H-M   'P 1'
#
loop_
_entity.id
_entity.type
_entity.pdbx_description
1 polymer ?
#
loop_
_entity_poly.entity_id
_entity_poly.type
_entity_poly.pdbx_seq_one_letter_code
_entity_poly.pdbx_strand_id
1 'polypeptide(L)'
;MAAAPDAPADPVTAPAGAAAAPDAPASPEPPPTAAAAPDSPAAAAAAPAAVVFCEDGLAVPEPVAGDLEAECPYSVAALEARDARGGDVADLDVRVWQREGNLASLFVSARPGGGSWEALGTISLAPDDGVTASGRLRYGDLALDVPRPGDGPPLAIELRVWQQLPAPWGTSAQRLPDAGSTYIGARVAGGSWDSLGMIPLPLAGRLGSDGPFRYGDIALRVPLPGGDADRALPTATVVLADGYSTVERITWRQRIEEEYAITTAFFAHRYGLTAEDVTLVMSDSKEPAAYESGVVALTEGDLRSIGWGYALALHEELSGGASPPQWLLSGMAEHFTAVHGFAAGWRATEPGLERDIRDARGAAEPLRSDTDIRDCGVSGIAGLATARLVERAGEGALWEFSRLLRGARSWEVAFAEAFGVSIDAFYEAFDAYRREVAPPHPHIQGVIVGADGMPARDLEVWAAAPDSSAWIDPTGADGAFSVAAGSSPIELFVTHARCGIIGYYDGVGGLVGWMDFDARAAIEVGDAGVGGLTIVLPIDPDAPCVDDGTGWWKAPEGVDEAGPPSLYRISGVVLGPDGEPVEGVYVKADGGRGANVRRDETGADGTFTLLTPPGWYKLGVRVYLPSGSSRAGWYGGESGFTIRRQQITLVGVDGEDVTGIVVNLPEFR
;
A
#
# COMPACT_ATOMS: atom_id res chain seq x y z
N MET A 1 2.03 76.28 19.33
CA MET A 1 2.62 74.95 19.07
C MET A 1 1.48 74.00 18.74
N ALA A 2 1.61 73.28 17.62
CA ALA A 2 0.63 72.46 16.91
C ALA A 2 -0.27 71.60 17.85
N ALA A 3 -1.61 71.62 17.75
CA ALA A 3 -2.52 71.19 16.68
C ALA A 3 -2.62 69.65 16.55
N ALA A 4 -3.71 69.11 17.10
CA ALA A 4 -4.20 67.73 16.94
C ALA A 4 -5.28 67.72 15.83
N PRO A 5 -5.41 66.64 15.02
CA PRO A 5 -6.48 66.57 14.03
C PRO A 5 -7.67 65.74 14.51
N ASP A 6 -8.80 66.43 14.60
CA ASP A 6 -10.10 66.16 13.97
C ASP A 6 -10.64 64.73 13.84
N ALA A 7 -11.77 64.52 14.50
CA ALA A 7 -12.80 63.55 14.16
C ALA A 7 -13.64 64.06 12.97
N PRO A 8 -14.10 63.19 12.04
CA PRO A 8 -15.13 63.55 11.09
C PRO A 8 -16.53 63.16 11.57
N ALA A 9 -17.45 64.08 11.30
CA ALA A 9 -18.87 64.03 11.59
C ALA A 9 -19.66 63.08 10.68
N ASP A 10 -20.82 62.66 11.19
CA ASP A 10 -21.94 62.11 10.40
C ASP A 10 -22.26 62.97 9.18
N PRO A 11 -22.75 62.34 8.10
CA PRO A 11 -24.12 62.71 7.73
C PRO A 11 -24.97 61.59 7.09
N VAL A 12 -26.28 61.73 7.32
CA VAL A 12 -27.34 61.75 6.29
C VAL A 12 -28.17 60.47 6.01
N THR A 13 -29.44 60.62 6.45
CA THR A 13 -30.73 60.22 5.82
C THR A 13 -31.11 58.75 5.65
N ALA A 14 -32.16 58.39 6.38
CA ALA A 14 -33.16 57.42 5.97
C ALA A 14 -33.96 57.90 4.75
N PRO A 15 -34.45 56.97 3.92
CA PRO A 15 -35.76 57.11 3.34
C PRO A 15 -36.67 55.95 3.77
N ALA A 16 -37.87 56.33 4.21
CA ALA A 16 -39.03 55.46 4.25
C ALA A 16 -39.43 55.07 2.82
N GLY A 17 -39.59 53.77 2.58
CA GLY A 17 -40.07 53.22 1.32
C GLY A 17 -40.68 51.85 1.57
N ALA A 18 -41.95 51.83 1.97
CA ALA A 18 -42.77 50.63 1.98
C ALA A 18 -43.02 50.20 0.53
N ALA A 19 -42.32 49.16 0.08
CA ALA A 19 -42.63 48.45 -1.15
C ALA A 19 -43.45 47.21 -0.81
N ALA A 20 -44.62 47.11 -1.45
CA ALA A 20 -45.54 45.99 -1.35
C ALA A 20 -44.87 44.68 -1.78
N ALA A 21 -45.19 43.61 -1.06
CA ALA A 21 -44.85 42.23 -1.42
C ALA A 21 -45.42 41.90 -2.81
N PRO A 22 -44.65 41.27 -3.72
CA PRO A 22 -45.22 40.66 -4.91
C PRO A 22 -45.93 39.36 -4.52
N ASP A 23 -47.13 39.21 -5.08
CA ASP A 23 -48.00 38.04 -4.96
C ASP A 23 -47.25 36.73 -5.24
N ALA A 24 -47.50 35.74 -4.37
CA ALA A 24 -47.06 34.37 -4.55
C ALA A 24 -47.65 33.78 -5.85
N PRO A 25 -46.86 33.10 -6.70
CA PRO A 25 -47.41 32.39 -7.85
C PRO A 25 -48.24 31.19 -7.36
N ALA A 26 -49.47 31.10 -7.88
CA ALA A 26 -50.43 30.05 -7.63
C ALA A 26 -49.84 28.65 -7.91
N SER A 27 -50.14 27.71 -7.01
CA SER A 27 -49.86 26.29 -7.14
C SER A 27 -50.41 25.74 -8.47
N PRO A 28 -49.64 24.95 -9.24
CA PRO A 28 -50.18 24.28 -10.42
C PRO A 28 -51.15 23.17 -10.00
N GLU A 29 -52.31 23.15 -10.65
CA GLU A 29 -53.33 22.11 -10.55
C GLU A 29 -52.75 20.71 -10.84
N PRO A 30 -53.24 19.66 -10.15
CA PRO A 30 -52.87 18.29 -10.47
C PRO A 30 -53.49 17.86 -11.81
N PRO A 31 -52.78 17.05 -12.62
CA PRO A 31 -53.28 16.58 -13.90
C PRO A 31 -54.47 15.60 -13.74
N PRO A 32 -55.36 15.54 -14.74
CA PRO A 32 -56.59 14.77 -14.67
C PRO A 32 -56.34 13.25 -14.68
N THR A 33 -57.17 12.57 -13.90
CA THR A 33 -57.24 11.13 -13.71
C THR A 33 -57.59 10.42 -15.03
N ALA A 34 -56.67 9.59 -15.54
CA ALA A 34 -56.95 8.71 -16.67
C ALA A 34 -57.57 7.40 -16.19
N ALA A 35 -58.73 7.09 -16.73
CA ALA A 35 -59.51 5.88 -16.46
C ALA A 35 -59.11 4.70 -17.37
N ALA A 36 -59.34 3.51 -16.81
CA ALA A 36 -59.66 2.23 -17.45
C ALA A 36 -58.59 1.52 -18.32
N ALA A 37 -58.04 0.45 -17.74
CA ALA A 37 -57.45 -0.67 -18.44
C ALA A 37 -58.53 -1.61 -19.04
N PRO A 38 -58.20 -2.36 -20.11
CA PRO A 38 -58.83 -3.65 -20.36
C PRO A 38 -57.82 -4.81 -20.33
N ASP A 39 -58.22 -5.85 -19.57
CA ASP A 39 -58.12 -7.28 -19.83
C ASP A 39 -56.75 -7.97 -20.00
N SER A 40 -56.38 -8.70 -18.93
CA SER A 40 -55.54 -9.91 -18.97
C SER A 40 -56.28 -11.10 -19.62
N PRO A 41 -55.53 -12.08 -20.15
CA PRO A 41 -55.94 -13.47 -20.05
C PRO A 41 -54.94 -14.33 -19.27
N ALA A 42 -55.49 -14.91 -18.20
CA ALA A 42 -55.32 -16.27 -17.68
C ALA A 42 -53.92 -16.95 -17.68
N ALA A 43 -53.45 -17.16 -16.45
CA ALA A 43 -52.45 -18.14 -16.07
C ALA A 43 -52.96 -19.59 -16.25
N ALA A 44 -52.07 -20.48 -16.70
CA ALA A 44 -52.18 -21.92 -16.54
C ALA A 44 -51.05 -22.40 -15.62
N ALA A 45 -51.45 -23.07 -14.55
CA ALA A 45 -50.61 -23.63 -13.51
C ALA A 45 -49.90 -24.92 -13.96
N ALA A 46 -48.67 -25.12 -13.48
CA ALA A 46 -48.10 -26.45 -13.30
C ALA A 46 -47.32 -26.47 -11.97
N ALA A 47 -47.76 -27.35 -11.08
CA ALA A 47 -47.20 -27.64 -9.77
C ALA A 47 -46.08 -28.71 -9.88
N PRO A 48 -45.33 -28.99 -8.80
CA PRO A 48 -43.92 -29.35 -8.80
C PRO A 48 -43.63 -30.85 -8.93
N ALA A 49 -42.42 -31.19 -9.38
CA ALA A 49 -41.92 -32.57 -9.35
C ALA A 49 -40.61 -32.67 -8.55
N ALA A 50 -40.75 -33.43 -7.46
CA ALA A 50 -39.83 -34.14 -6.58
C ALA A 50 -38.33 -34.28 -6.94
N VAL A 51 -37.55 -34.18 -5.86
CA VAL A 51 -36.18 -34.69 -5.66
C VAL A 51 -36.20 -36.21 -5.45
N VAL A 52 -35.32 -36.95 -6.13
CA VAL A 52 -34.85 -38.30 -5.76
C VAL A 52 -33.36 -38.43 -6.16
N PHE A 53 -32.54 -38.95 -5.25
CA PHE A 53 -31.12 -39.29 -5.42
C PHE A 53 -30.92 -40.68 -6.06
N CYS A 54 -29.81 -40.87 -6.80
CA CYS A 54 -28.92 -42.06 -6.88
C CYS A 54 -27.73 -41.69 -7.81
N GLU A 55 -26.48 -41.80 -7.35
CA GLU A 55 -25.56 -42.96 -7.47
C GLU A 55 -25.17 -43.33 -8.92
N ASP A 56 -23.88 -43.08 -9.21
CA ASP A 56 -23.01 -43.65 -10.25
C ASP A 56 -23.45 -43.72 -11.73
N GLY A 57 -22.79 -42.88 -12.53
CA GLY A 57 -22.29 -43.27 -13.86
C GLY A 57 -23.06 -42.80 -15.08
N LEU A 58 -22.36 -42.03 -15.94
CA LEU A 58 -22.29 -42.12 -17.42
C LEU A 58 -21.74 -40.77 -17.93
N ALA A 59 -20.53 -40.75 -18.48
CA ALA A 59 -20.19 -41.02 -19.89
C ALA A 59 -19.80 -39.71 -20.58
N VAL A 60 -18.50 -39.54 -20.76
CA VAL A 60 -17.93 -38.50 -21.62
C VAL A 60 -17.80 -39.09 -23.04
N PRO A 61 -18.22 -38.41 -24.10
CA PRO A 61 -17.98 -38.86 -25.46
C PRO A 61 -16.50 -38.69 -25.83
N GLU A 62 -15.91 -39.73 -26.44
CA GLU A 62 -14.53 -39.77 -26.96
C GLU A 62 -14.23 -38.61 -27.93
N PRO A 63 -13.02 -38.03 -27.89
CA PRO A 63 -12.55 -37.17 -28.96
C PRO A 63 -11.93 -37.99 -30.10
N VAL A 64 -12.33 -37.60 -31.31
CA VAL A 64 -11.87 -38.07 -32.61
C VAL A 64 -10.36 -37.93 -32.73
N ALA A 65 -9.67 -39.03 -33.03
CA ALA A 65 -8.28 -39.05 -33.45
C ALA A 65 -8.14 -38.45 -34.86
N GLY A 66 -7.32 -37.41 -34.98
CA GLY A 66 -6.92 -36.81 -36.25
C GLY A 66 -5.49 -36.31 -36.15
N ASP A 67 -4.63 -36.89 -36.99
CA ASP A 67 -3.21 -36.61 -37.13
C ASP A 67 -2.89 -35.12 -37.35
N LEU A 68 -2.02 -34.57 -36.50
CA LEU A 68 -1.20 -33.40 -36.80
C LEU A 68 0.21 -33.65 -36.24
N GLU A 69 1.07 -34.26 -37.08
CA GLU A 69 2.51 -34.07 -37.00
C GLU A 69 2.81 -32.59 -37.31
N ALA A 70 3.18 -31.82 -36.29
CA ALA A 70 3.84 -30.53 -36.43
C ALA A 70 5.01 -30.47 -35.45
N GLU A 71 6.18 -30.24 -36.01
CA GLU A 71 7.50 -30.23 -35.38
C GLU A 71 7.59 -29.22 -34.22
N CYS A 72 7.97 -29.69 -33.03
CA CYS A 72 8.41 -28.83 -31.92
C CYS A 72 9.89 -28.47 -32.11
N PRO A 73 10.29 -27.18 -32.16
CA PRO A 73 11.68 -26.82 -32.34
C PRO A 73 12.33 -26.33 -31.04
N TYR A 74 12.24 -27.06 -29.93
CA TYR A 74 13.12 -26.80 -28.78
C TYR A 74 13.47 -28.10 -28.05
N SER A 75 14.58 -28.73 -28.45
CA SER A 75 15.25 -29.75 -27.65
C SER A 75 16.47 -29.14 -26.98
N VAL A 76 16.80 -29.62 -25.77
CA VAL A 76 17.97 -29.21 -24.98
C VAL A 76 19.28 -29.29 -25.78
N ALA A 77 19.37 -30.21 -26.74
CA ALA A 77 20.50 -30.34 -27.65
C ALA A 77 20.70 -29.12 -28.60
N ALA A 78 19.64 -28.37 -28.91
CA ALA A 78 19.72 -27.17 -29.73
C ALA A 78 20.25 -25.95 -28.97
N LEU A 79 20.15 -25.93 -27.63
CA LEU A 79 20.75 -24.91 -26.76
C LEU A 79 22.26 -25.17 -26.59
N GLU A 80 22.66 -26.42 -26.37
CA GLU A 80 24.09 -26.78 -26.23
C GLU A 80 24.87 -26.61 -27.56
N ALA A 81 24.23 -26.83 -28.71
CA ALA A 81 24.84 -26.55 -30.02
C ALA A 81 24.94 -25.04 -30.35
N ARG A 82 24.22 -24.18 -29.63
CA ARG A 82 24.21 -22.71 -29.80
C ARG A 82 25.40 -22.05 -29.08
N ASP A 83 25.85 -22.64 -27.96
CA ASP A 83 27.01 -22.18 -27.18
C ASP A 83 28.37 -22.52 -27.81
N ALA A 84 28.42 -23.48 -28.76
CA ALA A 84 29.66 -23.92 -29.39
C ALA A 84 30.23 -22.96 -30.47
N ARG A 85 29.55 -21.85 -30.80
CA ARG A 85 30.08 -20.81 -31.71
C ARG A 85 30.68 -19.66 -30.90
N GLY A 86 31.75 -19.96 -30.17
CA GLY A 86 32.48 -19.01 -29.32
C GLY A 86 33.25 -17.97 -30.14
N GLY A 87 32.90 -16.70 -29.97
CA GLY A 87 33.62 -15.57 -30.58
C GLY A 87 33.10 -14.19 -30.22
N ASP A 88 31.84 -14.05 -29.83
CA ASP A 88 31.16 -12.74 -29.73
C ASP A 88 30.88 -12.27 -28.29
N VAL A 89 31.30 -13.01 -27.27
CA VAL A 89 31.05 -12.69 -25.85
C VAL A 89 32.32 -12.91 -25.04
N ALA A 90 32.61 -12.00 -24.11
CA ALA A 90 33.64 -12.18 -23.08
C ALA A 90 32.98 -12.47 -21.73
N ASP A 91 33.44 -13.52 -21.04
CA ASP A 91 33.04 -13.84 -19.67
C ASP A 91 33.96 -13.13 -18.66
N LEU A 92 33.38 -12.34 -17.76
CA LEU A 92 34.10 -11.63 -16.70
C LEU A 92 33.48 -11.96 -15.34
N ASP A 93 34.25 -12.53 -14.42
CA ASP A 93 33.83 -12.64 -13.02
C ASP A 93 34.24 -11.36 -12.27
N VAL A 94 33.29 -10.73 -11.59
CA VAL A 94 33.47 -9.54 -10.75
C VAL A 94 33.06 -9.85 -9.32
N ARG A 95 33.87 -9.45 -8.35
CA ARG A 95 33.59 -9.56 -6.91
C ARG A 95 33.64 -8.18 -6.29
N VAL A 96 32.57 -7.83 -5.57
CA VAL A 96 32.52 -6.59 -4.78
C VAL A 96 32.51 -6.93 -3.29
N TRP A 97 33.38 -6.27 -2.54
CA TRP A 97 33.54 -6.51 -1.11
C TRP A 97 33.95 -5.23 -0.37
N GLN A 98 33.76 -5.23 0.95
CA GLN A 98 34.05 -4.09 1.81
C GLN A 98 34.79 -4.54 3.06
N ARG A 99 35.83 -3.82 3.48
CA ARG A 99 36.54 -4.15 4.73
C ARG A 99 35.70 -3.71 5.93
N GLU A 100 35.58 -4.60 6.90
CA GLU A 100 34.98 -4.25 8.18
C GLU A 100 35.75 -3.07 8.82
N GLY A 101 35.01 -2.08 9.34
CA GLY A 101 35.58 -0.84 9.87
C GLY A 101 35.96 0.23 8.84
N ASN A 102 35.86 -0.05 7.53
CA ASN A 102 36.03 0.94 6.47
C ASN A 102 34.80 1.00 5.55
N LEU A 103 33.74 1.62 6.05
CA LEU A 103 32.52 1.86 5.27
C LEU A 103 32.73 2.85 4.10
N ALA A 104 33.84 3.60 4.13
CA ALA A 104 34.15 4.61 3.12
C ALA A 104 34.80 4.02 1.85
N SER A 105 35.08 2.72 1.79
CA SER A 105 35.70 2.13 0.59
C SER A 105 35.06 0.80 0.22
N LEU A 106 34.68 0.66 -1.05
CA LEU A 106 34.38 -0.62 -1.66
C LEU A 106 35.60 -1.11 -2.42
N PHE A 107 35.73 -2.43 -2.53
CA PHE A 107 36.79 -3.07 -3.28
C PHE A 107 36.17 -3.90 -4.38
N VAL A 108 36.70 -3.74 -5.60
CA VAL A 108 36.31 -4.54 -6.76
C VAL A 108 37.50 -5.39 -7.16
N SER A 109 37.29 -6.70 -7.23
CA SER A 109 38.21 -7.66 -7.82
C SER A 109 37.57 -8.23 -9.08
N ALA A 110 38.34 -8.42 -10.14
CA ALA A 110 37.80 -8.96 -11.38
C ALA A 110 38.75 -10.02 -11.97
N ARG A 111 38.23 -10.92 -12.80
CA ARG A 111 39.01 -11.89 -13.55
C ARG A 111 38.27 -12.34 -14.82
N PRO A 112 38.98 -12.83 -15.85
CA PRO A 112 38.34 -13.60 -16.92
C PRO A 112 37.63 -14.83 -16.32
N GLY A 113 36.51 -15.26 -16.91
CA GLY A 113 35.74 -16.43 -16.45
C GLY A 113 36.63 -17.65 -16.20
N GLY A 114 36.67 -18.13 -14.94
CA GLY A 114 37.49 -19.27 -14.52
C GLY A 114 38.98 -18.98 -14.25
N GLY A 115 39.44 -17.73 -14.35
CA GLY A 115 40.82 -17.31 -14.06
C GLY A 115 41.18 -17.20 -12.55
N SER A 116 42.37 -16.71 -12.24
CA SER A 116 42.74 -16.33 -10.86
C SER A 116 42.25 -14.93 -10.52
N TRP A 117 41.79 -14.70 -9.29
CA TRP A 117 41.40 -13.36 -8.79
C TRP A 117 42.58 -12.39 -8.66
N GLU A 118 43.82 -12.88 -8.76
CA GLU A 118 45.03 -12.05 -8.78
C GLU A 118 45.30 -11.44 -10.17
N ALA A 119 44.60 -11.90 -11.21
CA ALA A 119 44.93 -11.57 -12.60
C ALA A 119 44.64 -10.12 -13.00
N LEU A 120 43.53 -9.53 -12.55
CA LEU A 120 43.18 -8.11 -12.79
C LEU A 120 43.33 -7.23 -11.54
N GLY A 121 43.76 -7.82 -10.42
CA GLY A 121 43.99 -7.12 -9.15
C GLY A 121 42.72 -6.79 -8.36
N THR A 122 42.91 -6.09 -7.25
CA THR A 122 41.85 -5.52 -6.42
C THR A 122 42.00 -4.01 -6.41
N ILE A 123 40.93 -3.30 -6.74
CA ILE A 123 40.93 -1.84 -6.83
C ILE A 123 40.01 -1.29 -5.75
N SER A 124 40.54 -0.36 -4.96
CA SER A 124 39.77 0.37 -3.96
C SER A 124 39.03 1.52 -4.63
N LEU A 125 37.74 1.56 -4.42
CA LEU A 125 36.82 2.56 -4.90
C LEU A 125 36.44 3.48 -3.73
N ALA A 126 36.79 4.76 -3.85
CA ALA A 126 36.40 5.79 -2.90
C ALA A 126 35.07 6.44 -3.35
N PRO A 127 34.31 7.11 -2.47
CA PRO A 127 33.08 7.77 -2.86
C PRO A 127 33.42 8.98 -3.74
N ASP A 128 32.91 9.00 -4.97
CA ASP A 128 33.31 9.99 -5.98
C ASP A 128 32.59 11.34 -5.81
N ASP A 129 31.28 11.33 -5.50
CA ASP A 129 30.43 12.53 -5.66
C ASP A 129 29.49 12.83 -4.46
N GLY A 130 29.74 12.23 -3.29
CA GLY A 130 28.85 12.35 -2.13
C GLY A 130 27.54 11.56 -2.27
N VAL A 131 26.55 11.87 -1.42
CA VAL A 131 25.24 11.20 -1.40
C VAL A 131 24.33 11.89 -2.43
N THR A 132 23.79 11.15 -3.40
CA THR A 132 22.80 11.69 -4.34
C THR A 132 21.54 12.15 -3.59
N ALA A 133 20.72 13.00 -4.22
CA ALA A 133 19.41 13.39 -3.65
C ALA A 133 18.50 12.19 -3.32
N SER A 134 18.73 11.03 -3.96
CA SER A 134 18.02 9.77 -3.72
C SER A 134 18.64 8.91 -2.60
N GLY A 135 19.61 9.43 -1.84
CA GLY A 135 20.29 8.69 -0.78
C GLY A 135 21.27 7.62 -1.26
N ARG A 136 21.80 7.70 -2.49
CA ARG A 136 22.78 6.73 -3.02
C ARG A 136 24.20 7.28 -2.91
N LEU A 137 25.13 6.46 -2.41
CA LEU A 137 26.55 6.72 -2.50
C LEU A 137 27.11 6.08 -3.78
N ARG A 138 27.82 6.88 -4.58
CA ARG A 138 28.54 6.42 -5.77
C ARG A 138 30.01 6.23 -5.42
N TYR A 139 30.58 5.07 -5.73
CA TYR A 139 31.99 4.73 -5.45
C TYR A 139 32.91 4.87 -6.69
N GLY A 140 32.41 5.55 -7.73
CA GLY A 140 33.17 5.86 -8.93
C GLY A 140 33.13 4.81 -10.04
N ASP A 141 33.89 5.11 -11.10
CA ASP A 141 33.95 4.32 -12.33
C ASP A 141 35.30 3.62 -12.45
N LEU A 142 35.29 2.35 -12.81
CA LEU A 142 36.48 1.52 -12.96
C LEU A 142 36.59 1.00 -14.40
N ALA A 143 37.66 1.35 -15.10
CA ALA A 143 38.00 0.73 -16.38
C ALA A 143 38.83 -0.54 -16.17
N LEU A 144 38.37 -1.65 -16.75
CA LEU A 144 39.03 -2.95 -16.76
C LEU A 144 39.34 -3.34 -18.20
N ASP A 145 40.60 -3.66 -18.48
CA ASP A 145 40.98 -4.29 -19.74
C ASP A 145 40.74 -5.80 -19.65
N VAL A 146 39.69 -6.28 -20.32
CA VAL A 146 39.33 -7.70 -20.36
C VAL A 146 39.98 -8.36 -21.58
N PRO A 147 40.87 -9.34 -21.39
CA PRO A 147 41.45 -10.09 -22.50
C PRO A 147 40.34 -10.74 -23.34
N ARG A 148 40.42 -10.60 -24.66
CA ARG A 148 39.49 -11.27 -25.57
C ARG A 148 39.96 -12.71 -25.81
N PRO A 149 39.05 -13.67 -26.06
CA PRO A 149 39.43 -14.96 -26.61
C PRO A 149 40.15 -14.77 -27.97
N GLY A 150 41.45 -15.08 -28.04
CA GLY A 150 42.30 -14.94 -29.25
C GLY A 150 43.34 -13.80 -29.17
N ASP A 151 44.08 -13.56 -30.25
CA ASP A 151 45.18 -12.57 -30.34
C ASP A 151 44.68 -11.10 -30.52
N GLY A 152 43.44 -10.81 -30.13
CA GLY A 152 42.85 -9.47 -30.24
C GLY A 152 43.29 -8.53 -29.11
N PRO A 153 43.23 -7.19 -29.32
CA PRO A 153 43.45 -6.26 -28.23
C PRO A 153 42.40 -6.43 -27.12
N PRO A 154 42.75 -6.18 -25.84
CA PRO A 154 41.79 -6.23 -24.73
C PRO A 154 40.56 -5.35 -24.98
N LEU A 155 39.41 -5.77 -24.45
CA LEU A 155 38.19 -4.97 -24.40
C LEU A 155 38.18 -4.13 -23.12
N ALA A 156 38.16 -2.81 -23.22
CA ALA A 156 37.94 -1.95 -22.08
C ALA A 156 36.47 -2.00 -21.64
N ILE A 157 36.23 -2.42 -20.39
CA ILE A 157 34.92 -2.47 -19.74
C ILE A 157 34.94 -1.47 -18.59
N GLU A 158 33.94 -0.58 -18.54
CA GLU A 158 33.75 0.33 -17.41
C GLU A 158 32.73 -0.26 -16.45
N LEU A 159 33.08 -0.37 -15.18
CA LEU A 159 32.22 -0.77 -14.07
C LEU A 159 31.86 0.45 -13.22
N ARG A 160 30.67 0.45 -12.64
CA ARG A 160 30.22 1.47 -11.69
C ARG A 160 29.52 0.80 -10.53
N VAL A 161 29.85 1.23 -9.31
CA VAL A 161 29.32 0.64 -8.08
C VAL A 161 28.59 1.71 -7.25
N TRP A 162 27.42 1.35 -6.73
CA TRP A 162 26.60 2.20 -5.86
C TRP A 162 26.20 1.47 -4.59
N GLN A 163 25.97 2.23 -3.52
CA GLN A 163 25.34 1.72 -2.30
C GLN A 163 24.15 2.61 -1.94
N GLN A 164 22.98 2.01 -1.70
CA GLN A 164 21.82 2.73 -1.18
C GLN A 164 22.00 2.92 0.33
N LEU A 165 22.08 4.15 0.82
CA LEU A 165 22.17 4.41 2.25
C LEU A 165 20.80 4.21 2.92
N PRO A 166 20.77 3.75 4.19
CA PRO A 166 19.58 3.87 5.01
C PRO A 166 19.16 5.34 5.11
N ALA A 167 17.87 5.62 4.97
CA ALA A 167 17.35 6.96 5.21
C ALA A 167 17.74 7.43 6.63
N PRO A 168 18.15 8.69 6.82
CA PRO A 168 18.46 9.21 8.14
C PRO A 168 17.24 9.09 9.06
N TRP A 169 17.47 8.58 10.27
CA TRP A 169 16.46 8.41 11.31
C TRP A 169 15.72 9.74 11.54
N GLY A 170 14.39 9.73 11.36
CA GLY A 170 13.51 10.89 11.62
C GLY A 170 12.86 11.52 10.39
N THR A 171 13.16 11.05 9.17
CA THR A 171 12.35 11.41 7.98
C THR A 171 11.32 10.31 7.72
N SER A 172 10.05 10.69 7.56
CA SER A 172 8.93 9.78 7.26
C SER A 172 8.97 9.19 5.84
N ALA A 173 10.08 9.38 5.11
CA ALA A 173 10.34 8.66 3.89
C ALA A 173 10.37 7.17 4.22
N GLN A 174 9.47 6.41 3.59
CA GLN A 174 9.35 4.95 3.71
C GLN A 174 10.72 4.29 3.87
N ARG A 175 10.81 3.28 4.75
CA ARG A 175 11.92 2.32 4.74
C ARG A 175 12.03 1.79 3.32
N LEU A 176 12.95 2.33 2.53
CA LEU A 176 13.26 1.79 1.22
C LEU A 176 13.66 0.33 1.47
N PRO A 177 13.00 -0.65 0.84
CA PRO A 177 13.26 -2.08 1.08
C PRO A 177 14.73 -2.46 0.83
N ASP A 178 15.46 -1.60 0.11
CA ASP A 178 16.84 -1.80 -0.30
C ASP A 178 17.87 -0.96 0.49
N ALA A 179 17.51 -0.42 1.66
CA ALA A 179 18.47 0.29 2.52
C ALA A 179 19.67 -0.61 2.88
N GLY A 180 20.87 -0.25 2.42
CA GLY A 180 22.10 -1.01 2.58
C GLY A 180 22.49 -1.90 1.39
N SER A 181 21.65 -1.98 0.34
CA SER A 181 21.95 -2.75 -0.87
C SER A 181 23.06 -2.11 -1.69
N THR A 182 23.97 -2.94 -2.20
CA THR A 182 25.01 -2.54 -3.16
C THR A 182 24.56 -2.92 -4.57
N TYR A 183 24.87 -2.11 -5.56
CA TYR A 183 24.55 -2.35 -6.96
C TYR A 183 25.82 -2.22 -7.81
N ILE A 184 25.89 -2.99 -8.89
CA ILE A 184 26.93 -2.84 -9.90
C ILE A 184 26.31 -2.69 -11.29
N GLY A 185 26.91 -1.81 -12.09
CA GLY A 185 26.59 -1.59 -13.48
C GLY A 185 27.88 -1.74 -14.28
N ALA A 186 27.75 -2.14 -15.54
CA ALA A 186 28.88 -2.34 -16.42
C ALA A 186 28.55 -1.81 -17.82
N ARG A 187 29.56 -1.42 -18.60
CA ARG A 187 29.42 -1.12 -20.03
C ARG A 187 30.74 -1.34 -20.75
N VAL A 188 30.70 -1.54 -22.07
CA VAL A 188 31.90 -1.37 -22.90
C VAL A 188 32.30 0.10 -22.87
N ALA A 189 33.59 0.41 -22.81
CA ALA A 189 34.09 1.79 -22.75
C ALA A 189 33.47 2.66 -23.87
N GLY A 190 32.87 3.79 -23.48
CA GLY A 190 32.13 4.67 -24.40
C GLY A 190 30.69 4.26 -24.75
N GLY A 191 30.18 3.12 -24.25
CA GLY A 191 28.79 2.69 -24.39
C GLY A 191 27.81 3.41 -23.44
N SER A 192 26.50 3.11 -23.50
CA SER A 192 25.54 3.61 -22.50
C SER A 192 25.64 2.81 -21.18
N TRP A 193 25.41 3.45 -20.03
CA TRP A 193 25.25 2.74 -18.76
C TRP A 193 23.93 1.94 -18.69
N ASP A 194 23.00 2.21 -19.59
CA ASP A 194 21.72 1.50 -19.67
C ASP A 194 21.86 0.10 -20.32
N SER A 195 23.03 -0.25 -20.85
CA SER A 195 23.21 -1.49 -21.62
C SER A 195 23.18 -2.76 -20.77
N LEU A 196 23.60 -2.69 -19.50
CA LEU A 196 23.64 -3.85 -18.58
C LEU A 196 22.69 -3.73 -17.38
N GLY A 197 22.04 -2.57 -17.20
CA GLY A 197 21.20 -2.31 -16.03
C GLY A 197 21.98 -2.22 -14.71
N MET A 198 21.27 -2.03 -13.60
CA MET A 198 21.85 -2.12 -12.26
C MET A 198 21.57 -3.50 -11.66
N ILE A 199 22.62 -4.24 -11.35
CA ILE A 199 22.50 -5.58 -10.76
C ILE A 199 22.66 -5.45 -9.24
N PRO A 200 21.65 -5.82 -8.44
CA PRO A 200 21.77 -5.83 -6.99
C PRO A 200 22.73 -6.93 -6.54
N LEU A 201 23.55 -6.60 -5.55
CA LEU A 201 24.57 -7.46 -4.98
C LEU A 201 24.17 -7.83 -3.54
N PRO A 202 23.64 -9.05 -3.31
CA PRO A 202 23.19 -9.46 -1.99
C PRO A 202 24.38 -9.70 -1.05
N LEU A 203 24.21 -9.42 0.24
CA LEU A 203 25.24 -9.74 1.23
C LEU A 203 25.45 -11.26 1.31
N ALA A 204 26.52 -11.74 0.68
CA ALA A 204 26.84 -13.16 0.58
C ALA A 204 27.50 -13.73 1.85
N GLY A 205 27.87 -12.87 2.80
CA GLY A 205 28.39 -13.25 4.12
C GLY A 205 29.64 -12.48 4.56
N ARG A 206 30.17 -12.85 5.72
CA ARG A 206 31.40 -12.29 6.32
C ARG A 206 32.57 -13.24 6.06
N LEU A 207 33.70 -12.74 5.57
CA LEU A 207 34.90 -13.54 5.30
C LEU A 207 35.70 -13.82 6.59
N GLY A 208 35.11 -14.51 7.56
CA GLY A 208 35.71 -14.81 8.88
C GLY A 208 35.22 -13.88 10.00
N SER A 209 35.70 -14.10 11.25
CA SER A 209 35.23 -13.38 12.45
C SER A 209 35.57 -11.88 12.46
N ASP A 210 36.62 -11.47 11.74
CA ASP A 210 37.08 -10.08 11.57
C ASP A 210 37.21 -9.71 10.09
N GLY A 211 36.44 -10.39 9.24
CA GLY A 211 36.61 -10.42 7.79
C GLY A 211 35.83 -9.36 7.02
N PRO A 212 36.25 -9.03 5.79
CA PRO A 212 35.47 -8.18 4.91
C PRO A 212 34.05 -8.72 4.66
N PHE A 213 33.09 -7.81 4.51
CA PHE A 213 31.75 -8.10 4.00
C PHE A 213 31.85 -8.37 2.50
N ARG A 214 31.30 -9.49 2.05
CA ARG A 214 31.24 -9.86 0.63
C ARG A 214 29.82 -9.67 0.13
N TYR A 215 29.65 -8.89 -0.94
CA TYR A 215 28.33 -8.62 -1.54
C TYR A 215 28.01 -9.54 -2.74
N GLY A 216 28.75 -10.65 -2.89
CA GLY A 216 28.56 -11.65 -3.94
C GLY A 216 29.64 -11.62 -5.04
N ASP A 217 29.67 -12.67 -5.86
CA ASP A 217 30.41 -12.70 -7.12
C ASP A 217 29.40 -12.68 -8.27
N ILE A 218 29.69 -11.96 -9.35
CA ILE A 218 28.87 -11.93 -10.56
C ILE A 218 29.72 -12.39 -11.74
N ALA A 219 29.23 -13.36 -12.51
CA ALA A 219 29.73 -13.62 -13.85
C ALA A 219 28.95 -12.75 -14.85
N LEU A 220 29.63 -11.84 -15.53
CA LEU A 220 29.09 -10.94 -16.54
C LEU A 220 29.44 -11.48 -17.93
N ARG A 221 28.42 -11.66 -18.78
CA ARG A 221 28.60 -11.91 -20.22
C ARG A 221 28.50 -10.60 -20.97
N VAL A 222 29.63 -10.12 -21.48
CA VAL A 222 29.71 -8.83 -22.17
C VAL A 222 29.83 -9.05 -23.69
N PRO A 223 28.87 -8.53 -24.49
CA PRO A 223 28.93 -8.64 -25.94
C PRO A 223 30.14 -7.87 -26.51
N LEU A 224 30.82 -8.46 -27.50
CA LEU A 224 31.94 -7.85 -28.18
C LEU A 224 31.48 -6.88 -29.28
N PRO A 225 32.13 -5.71 -29.46
CA PRO A 225 31.82 -4.77 -30.54
C PRO A 225 31.95 -5.45 -31.91
N GLY A 226 30.85 -5.47 -32.68
CA GLY A 226 30.78 -6.09 -34.00
C GLY A 226 30.00 -7.41 -34.07
N GLY A 227 29.62 -7.98 -32.91
CA GLY A 227 28.61 -9.04 -32.85
C GLY A 227 27.20 -8.52 -33.12
N ASP A 228 26.29 -9.39 -33.55
CA ASP A 228 24.88 -9.06 -33.80
C ASP A 228 24.20 -8.66 -32.47
N ALA A 229 24.20 -7.36 -32.17
CA ALA A 229 23.77 -6.81 -30.87
C ALA A 229 22.31 -7.17 -30.52
N ASP A 230 21.48 -7.44 -31.53
CA ASP A 230 20.09 -7.88 -31.36
C ASP A 230 19.97 -9.36 -30.95
N ARG A 231 21.04 -10.15 -31.04
CA ARG A 231 21.06 -11.59 -30.71
C ARG A 231 21.76 -11.97 -29.41
N ALA A 232 22.63 -11.10 -28.89
CA ALA A 232 23.34 -11.33 -27.63
C ALA A 232 22.77 -10.41 -26.55
N LEU A 233 21.68 -10.83 -25.90
CA LEU A 233 21.26 -10.19 -24.65
C LEU A 233 22.37 -10.42 -23.63
N PRO A 234 22.92 -9.36 -23.02
CA PRO A 234 23.85 -9.58 -21.94
C PRO A 234 23.15 -10.27 -20.77
N THR A 235 23.80 -11.26 -20.20
CA THR A 235 23.31 -12.02 -19.05
C THR A 235 24.31 -11.90 -17.90
N ALA A 236 23.80 -11.83 -16.68
CA ALA A 236 24.61 -11.77 -15.48
C ALA A 236 24.22 -12.93 -14.56
N THR A 237 25.17 -13.76 -14.16
CA THR A 237 24.90 -14.85 -13.21
C THR A 237 25.46 -14.44 -11.86
N VAL A 238 24.60 -14.27 -10.86
CA VAL A 238 25.03 -13.99 -9.49
C VAL A 238 25.34 -15.32 -8.81
N VAL A 239 26.59 -15.48 -8.38
CA VAL A 239 27.06 -16.66 -7.66
C VAL A 239 27.03 -16.34 -6.16
N LEU A 240 26.10 -16.98 -5.46
CA LEU A 240 25.99 -16.90 -4.01
C LEU A 240 26.93 -17.93 -3.36
N ALA A 241 27.21 -17.75 -2.06
CA ALA A 241 28.14 -18.63 -1.35
C ALA A 241 27.67 -20.10 -1.27
N ASP A 242 26.40 -20.37 -1.53
CA ASP A 242 25.71 -21.67 -1.48
C ASP A 242 25.32 -22.25 -2.86
N GLY A 243 25.57 -21.56 -3.97
CA GLY A 243 25.27 -22.06 -5.33
C GLY A 243 25.10 -20.98 -6.40
N TYR A 244 24.87 -21.41 -7.65
CA TYR A 244 24.66 -20.52 -8.80
C TYR A 244 23.20 -20.05 -8.89
N SER A 245 22.98 -18.76 -9.17
CA SER A 245 21.68 -18.22 -9.59
C SER A 245 21.84 -17.40 -10.88
N THR A 246 21.06 -17.73 -11.92
CA THR A 246 21.11 -17.01 -13.20
C THR A 246 20.18 -15.79 -13.13
N VAL A 247 20.69 -14.59 -13.45
CA VAL A 247 19.90 -13.36 -13.56
C VAL A 247 19.93 -12.90 -15.02
N GLU A 248 18.92 -13.30 -15.81
CA GLU A 248 18.76 -12.70 -17.13
C GLU A 248 18.22 -11.26 -17.00
N ARG A 249 18.56 -10.41 -17.98
CA ARG A 249 18.17 -9.00 -18.16
C ARG A 249 16.85 -8.65 -17.46
N ILE A 250 16.86 -7.76 -16.46
CA ILE A 250 15.64 -7.18 -15.88
C ILE A 250 15.52 -5.73 -16.34
N THR A 251 14.64 -5.47 -17.30
CA THR A 251 14.13 -4.11 -17.52
C THR A 251 12.98 -3.83 -16.54
N TRP A 252 12.69 -2.57 -16.21
CA TRP A 252 11.58 -2.22 -15.30
C TRP A 252 10.23 -2.83 -15.73
N ARG A 253 10.00 -2.90 -17.05
CA ARG A 253 8.87 -3.61 -17.67
C ARG A 253 8.86 -5.10 -17.37
N GLN A 254 10.01 -5.75 -17.49
CA GLN A 254 10.18 -7.16 -17.17
C GLN A 254 10.11 -7.41 -15.66
N ARG A 255 10.47 -6.46 -14.80
CA ARG A 255 10.31 -6.57 -13.33
C ARG A 255 8.84 -6.60 -12.89
N ILE A 256 7.92 -6.00 -13.64
CA ILE A 256 6.49 -6.05 -13.31
C ILE A 256 5.83 -7.29 -13.90
N GLU A 257 6.22 -7.71 -15.11
CA GLU A 257 5.84 -9.01 -15.68
C GLU A 257 6.44 -10.17 -14.85
N GLU A 258 7.64 -9.98 -14.31
CA GLU A 258 8.29 -10.85 -13.34
C GLU A 258 7.77 -10.63 -11.93
N GLU A 259 7.23 -9.51 -11.45
CA GLU A 259 6.54 -9.53 -10.14
C GLU A 259 5.23 -10.33 -10.24
N TYR A 260 4.60 -10.34 -11.41
CA TYR A 260 3.49 -11.25 -11.72
C TYR A 260 3.96 -12.72 -11.86
N ALA A 261 5.08 -12.97 -12.53
CA ALA A 261 5.62 -14.31 -12.79
C ALA A 261 6.53 -14.87 -11.67
N ILE A 262 7.20 -14.05 -10.87
CA ILE A 262 8.00 -14.36 -9.66
C ILE A 262 7.04 -14.60 -8.53
N THR A 263 5.95 -13.86 -8.36
CA THR A 263 4.95 -14.26 -7.37
C THR A 263 4.43 -15.67 -7.70
N THR A 264 4.16 -15.96 -8.98
CA THR A 264 3.74 -17.29 -9.44
C THR A 264 4.85 -18.36 -9.37
N ALA A 265 6.10 -18.05 -9.77
CA ALA A 265 7.22 -18.98 -9.88
C ALA A 265 8.01 -19.16 -8.58
N PHE A 266 8.05 -18.15 -7.71
CA PHE A 266 8.58 -18.24 -6.34
C PHE A 266 7.74 -19.22 -5.51
N PHE A 267 6.42 -19.23 -5.68
CA PHE A 267 5.54 -20.22 -5.04
C PHE A 267 5.64 -21.61 -5.68
N ALA A 268 5.74 -21.70 -7.02
CA ALA A 268 5.99 -22.95 -7.73
C ALA A 268 7.30 -23.63 -7.29
N HIS A 269 8.40 -22.86 -7.22
CA HIS A 269 9.73 -23.36 -6.88
C HIS A 269 9.90 -23.67 -5.38
N ARG A 270 9.32 -22.86 -4.48
CA ARG A 270 9.46 -23.07 -3.02
C ARG A 270 8.61 -24.23 -2.50
N TYR A 271 7.57 -24.64 -3.22
CA TYR A 271 6.64 -25.70 -2.81
C TYR A 271 6.56 -26.89 -3.77
N GLY A 272 7.37 -26.92 -4.83
CA GLY A 272 7.44 -28.05 -5.77
C GLY A 272 6.22 -28.19 -6.68
N LEU A 273 5.55 -27.08 -6.99
CA LEU A 273 4.37 -27.02 -7.88
C LEU A 273 4.78 -26.56 -9.28
N THR A 274 3.99 -26.88 -10.31
CA THR A 274 4.19 -26.35 -11.66
C THR A 274 3.38 -25.06 -11.86
N ALA A 275 3.73 -24.22 -12.84
CA ALA A 275 3.01 -22.98 -13.13
C ALA A 275 1.52 -23.22 -13.51
N GLU A 276 1.18 -24.44 -13.93
CA GLU A 276 -0.20 -24.87 -14.25
C GLU A 276 -1.02 -25.25 -13.00
N ASP A 277 -0.38 -25.42 -11.83
CA ASP A 277 -1.03 -25.79 -10.57
C ASP A 277 -1.45 -24.58 -9.70
N VAL A 278 -1.12 -23.35 -10.13
CA VAL A 278 -1.45 -22.13 -9.37
C VAL A 278 -2.86 -21.66 -9.74
N THR A 279 -3.85 -22.16 -9.01
CA THR A 279 -5.18 -21.54 -9.01
C THR A 279 -5.18 -20.36 -8.04
N LEU A 280 -5.23 -19.13 -8.55
CA LEU A 280 -5.54 -17.94 -7.74
C LEU A 280 -6.98 -18.06 -7.23
N VAL A 281 -7.15 -18.61 -6.03
CA VAL A 281 -8.45 -18.70 -5.38
C VAL A 281 -8.68 -17.41 -4.60
N MET A 282 -9.59 -16.58 -5.11
CA MET A 282 -10.17 -15.48 -4.34
C MET A 282 -11.12 -16.05 -3.28
N SER A 283 -10.89 -15.70 -2.02
CA SER A 283 -11.87 -15.93 -0.96
C SER A 283 -12.80 -14.72 -0.87
N ASP A 284 -14.08 -14.91 -1.17
CA ASP A 284 -15.15 -13.92 -0.90
C ASP A 284 -15.40 -13.73 0.61
N SER A 285 -14.75 -14.50 1.48
CA SER A 285 -14.92 -14.41 2.92
C SER A 285 -13.81 -13.58 3.57
N LYS A 286 -14.19 -12.62 4.43
CA LYS A 286 -13.32 -11.98 5.43
C LYS A 286 -12.82 -12.97 6.50
N GLU A 287 -13.01 -14.28 6.31
CA GLU A 287 -12.62 -15.35 7.22
C GLU A 287 -11.63 -16.30 6.54
N PRO A 288 -10.45 -16.57 7.12
CA PRO A 288 -9.61 -17.63 6.61
C PRO A 288 -10.22 -18.98 7.05
N ALA A 289 -10.88 -19.69 6.14
CA ALA A 289 -11.01 -21.13 6.28
C ALA A 289 -9.58 -21.73 6.25
N ALA A 290 -9.30 -22.67 7.15
CA ALA A 290 -8.00 -23.33 7.21
C ALA A 290 -7.74 -24.09 5.89
N TYR A 291 -6.78 -23.62 5.10
CA TYR A 291 -6.32 -24.30 3.90
C TYR A 291 -4.98 -24.99 4.16
N GLU A 292 -4.93 -26.30 3.95
CA GLU A 292 -3.75 -27.17 4.06
C GLU A 292 -2.86 -27.15 2.79
N SER A 293 -2.99 -26.17 1.90
CA SER A 293 -2.21 -26.10 0.66
C SER A 293 -1.78 -24.66 0.38
N GLY A 294 -0.51 -24.46 -0.02
CA GLY A 294 0.22 -23.20 -0.17
C GLY A 294 -0.33 -22.18 -1.18
N VAL A 295 -1.58 -21.75 -0.99
CA VAL A 295 -2.23 -20.67 -1.71
C VAL A 295 -1.97 -19.36 -0.97
N VAL A 296 -1.32 -18.39 -1.62
CA VAL A 296 -1.26 -17.02 -1.13
C VAL A 296 -2.50 -16.29 -1.61
N ALA A 297 -3.40 -16.00 -0.67
CA ALA A 297 -4.55 -15.15 -0.92
C ALA A 297 -4.07 -13.69 -0.99
N LEU A 298 -4.04 -13.13 -2.21
CA LEU A 298 -3.92 -11.69 -2.37
C LEU A 298 -5.25 -11.05 -2.00
N THR A 299 -5.20 -9.99 -1.20
CA THR A 299 -6.39 -9.20 -0.89
C THR A 299 -6.74 -8.29 -2.08
N GLU A 300 -7.97 -7.78 -2.11
CA GLU A 300 -8.37 -6.74 -3.07
C GLU A 300 -7.43 -5.52 -3.01
N GLY A 301 -6.94 -5.16 -1.82
CA GLY A 301 -5.99 -4.08 -1.62
C GLY A 301 -4.61 -4.34 -2.25
N ASP A 302 -4.14 -5.59 -2.22
CA ASP A 302 -2.86 -5.97 -2.83
C ASP A 302 -2.93 -5.86 -4.35
N LEU A 303 -3.97 -6.44 -4.95
CA LEU A 303 -4.21 -6.38 -6.39
C LEU A 303 -4.39 -4.93 -6.87
N ARG A 304 -5.13 -4.12 -6.11
CA ARG A 304 -5.28 -2.69 -6.40
C ARG A 304 -3.93 -1.97 -6.39
N SER A 305 -3.09 -2.24 -5.40
CA SER A 305 -1.76 -1.63 -5.29
C SER A 305 -0.84 -2.02 -6.46
N ILE A 306 -0.91 -3.27 -6.92
CA ILE A 306 -0.16 -3.76 -8.09
C ILE A 306 -0.64 -3.06 -9.37
N GLY A 307 -1.96 -3.04 -9.61
CA GLY A 307 -2.55 -2.36 -10.78
C GLY A 307 -2.21 -0.86 -10.81
N TRP A 308 -2.27 -0.22 -9.65
CA TRP A 308 -1.90 1.19 -9.49
C TRP A 308 -0.42 1.41 -9.84
N GLY A 309 0.48 0.62 -9.26
CA GLY A 309 1.92 0.72 -9.50
C GLY A 309 2.27 0.51 -10.97
N TYR A 310 1.63 -0.45 -11.65
CA TYR A 310 1.83 -0.70 -13.07
C TYR A 310 1.42 0.49 -13.94
N ALA A 311 0.27 1.10 -13.68
CA ALA A 311 -0.20 2.25 -14.45
C ALA A 311 0.76 3.45 -14.32
N LEU A 312 1.31 3.69 -13.12
CA LEU A 312 2.30 4.75 -12.89
C LEU A 312 3.63 4.46 -13.61
N ALA A 313 4.12 3.21 -13.55
CA ALA A 313 5.34 2.81 -14.23
C ALA A 313 5.20 2.94 -15.77
N LEU A 314 4.05 2.53 -16.31
CA LEU A 314 3.76 2.68 -17.74
C LEU A 314 3.71 4.16 -18.14
N HIS A 315 3.10 5.02 -17.32
CA HIS A 315 3.11 6.46 -17.56
C HIS A 315 4.53 7.03 -17.57
N GLU A 316 5.36 6.69 -16.58
CA GLU A 316 6.75 7.15 -16.49
C GLU A 316 7.57 6.75 -17.74
N GLU A 317 7.42 5.49 -18.18
CA GLU A 317 8.06 4.98 -19.40
C GLU A 317 7.62 5.77 -20.65
N LEU A 318 6.31 5.99 -20.82
CA LEU A 318 5.77 6.69 -22.00
C LEU A 318 6.12 8.18 -22.00
N SER A 319 6.03 8.85 -20.85
CA SER A 319 6.31 10.29 -20.69
C SER A 319 7.78 10.64 -20.72
N GLY A 320 8.67 9.69 -20.46
CA GLY A 320 10.10 9.99 -20.28
C GLY A 320 10.36 10.80 -19.00
N GLY A 321 9.56 10.57 -17.96
CA GLY A 321 9.66 11.24 -16.66
C GLY A 321 8.99 12.61 -16.55
N ALA A 322 8.28 13.06 -17.59
CA ALA A 322 7.48 14.29 -17.51
C ALA A 322 6.24 14.05 -16.64
N SER A 323 6.04 14.89 -15.62
CA SER A 323 4.97 14.71 -14.64
C SER A 323 3.79 15.64 -14.94
N PRO A 324 2.58 15.10 -15.20
CA PRO A 324 1.36 15.90 -15.26
C PRO A 324 0.84 16.21 -13.84
N PRO A 325 -0.28 16.92 -13.67
CA PRO A 325 -0.88 17.11 -12.36
C PRO A 325 -1.15 15.77 -11.68
N GLN A 326 -0.94 15.74 -10.36
CA GLN A 326 -1.03 14.52 -9.57
C GLN A 326 -2.40 13.84 -9.73
N TRP A 327 -3.49 14.61 -9.87
CA TRP A 327 -4.85 14.04 -9.95
C TRP A 327 -5.02 13.21 -11.22
N LEU A 328 -4.37 13.60 -12.32
CA LEU A 328 -4.48 12.86 -13.57
C LEU A 328 -3.68 11.55 -13.48
N LEU A 329 -2.50 11.57 -12.85
CA LEU A 329 -1.72 10.36 -12.58
C LEU A 329 -2.49 9.35 -11.72
N SER A 330 -2.99 9.82 -10.58
CA SER A 330 -3.74 8.98 -9.65
C SER A 330 -5.04 8.49 -10.27
N GLY A 331 -5.76 9.36 -11.00
CA GLY A 331 -6.97 8.97 -11.71
C GLY A 331 -6.72 7.95 -12.82
N MET A 332 -5.62 8.08 -13.58
CA MET A 332 -5.17 7.07 -14.55
C MET A 332 -4.92 5.72 -13.88
N ALA A 333 -4.27 5.72 -12.72
CA ALA A 333 -3.99 4.50 -11.99
C ALA A 333 -5.24 3.85 -11.40
N GLU A 334 -6.16 4.64 -10.84
CA GLU A 334 -7.46 4.16 -10.35
C GLU A 334 -8.32 3.59 -11.48
N HIS A 335 -8.41 4.31 -12.60
CA HIS A 335 -9.15 3.86 -13.78
C HIS A 335 -8.57 2.56 -14.35
N PHE A 336 -7.25 2.49 -14.52
CA PHE A 336 -6.58 1.29 -15.03
C PHE A 336 -6.88 0.09 -14.14
N THR A 337 -6.75 0.27 -12.82
CA THR A 337 -7.00 -0.76 -11.83
C THR A 337 -8.46 -1.22 -11.83
N ALA A 338 -9.41 -0.28 -11.97
CA ALA A 338 -10.83 -0.58 -12.05
C ALA A 338 -11.21 -1.37 -13.31
N VAL A 339 -10.70 -0.98 -14.48
CA VAL A 339 -11.06 -1.61 -15.77
C VAL A 339 -10.34 -2.92 -15.98
N HIS A 340 -9.01 -2.92 -15.85
CA HIS A 340 -8.18 -4.09 -16.18
C HIS A 340 -8.11 -5.09 -15.04
N GLY A 341 -8.28 -4.63 -13.80
CA GLY A 341 -8.41 -5.54 -12.67
C GLY A 341 -9.61 -6.48 -12.84
N PHE A 342 -10.76 -5.93 -13.22
CA PHE A 342 -11.96 -6.74 -13.46
C PHE A 342 -11.78 -7.72 -14.63
N ALA A 343 -11.15 -7.28 -15.73
CA ALA A 343 -10.84 -8.14 -16.87
C ALA A 343 -9.86 -9.28 -16.52
N ALA A 344 -8.95 -9.04 -15.57
CA ALA A 344 -8.05 -10.04 -15.00
C ALA A 344 -8.75 -11.00 -14.01
N GLY A 345 -10.07 -10.92 -13.87
CA GLY A 345 -10.86 -11.75 -12.97
C GLY A 345 -10.94 -11.21 -11.54
N TRP A 346 -10.46 -10.00 -11.27
CA TRP A 346 -10.59 -9.39 -9.94
C TRP A 346 -12.03 -8.94 -9.76
N ARG A 347 -12.81 -9.71 -9.00
CA ARG A 347 -14.13 -9.25 -8.56
C ARG A 347 -13.90 -8.18 -7.49
N ALA A 348 -13.84 -6.93 -7.91
CA ALA A 348 -14.09 -5.84 -6.99
C ALA A 348 -15.50 -6.04 -6.41
N THR A 349 -15.65 -5.86 -5.10
CA THR A 349 -16.96 -5.98 -4.43
C THR A 349 -17.95 -4.92 -4.92
N GLU A 350 -17.43 -3.85 -5.53
CA GLU A 350 -18.17 -2.73 -6.10
C GLU A 350 -17.54 -2.35 -7.46
N PRO A 351 -18.33 -2.10 -8.51
CA PRO A 351 -17.81 -1.56 -9.77
C PRO A 351 -16.98 -0.30 -9.51
N GLY A 352 -15.81 -0.19 -10.14
CA GLY A 352 -14.87 0.91 -9.86
C GLY A 352 -15.49 2.31 -10.01
N LEU A 353 -16.42 2.50 -10.96
CA LEU A 353 -17.12 3.77 -11.13
C LEU A 353 -18.05 4.12 -9.95
N GLU A 354 -18.75 3.13 -9.37
CA GLU A 354 -19.64 3.37 -8.22
C GLU A 354 -18.82 3.79 -7.00
N ARG A 355 -17.68 3.12 -6.79
CA ARG A 355 -16.69 3.51 -5.78
C ARG A 355 -16.16 4.92 -6.01
N ASP A 356 -15.72 5.24 -7.22
CA ASP A 356 -15.15 6.56 -7.53
C ASP A 356 -16.22 7.66 -7.36
N ILE A 357 -17.48 7.39 -7.72
CA ILE A 357 -18.62 8.29 -7.42
C ILE A 357 -18.76 8.47 -5.92
N ARG A 358 -18.81 7.39 -5.13
CA ARG A 358 -18.95 7.46 -3.67
C ARG A 358 -17.82 8.27 -3.04
N ASP A 359 -16.57 7.97 -3.40
CA ASP A 359 -15.40 8.63 -2.83
C ASP A 359 -15.34 10.10 -3.28
N ALA A 360 -15.73 10.42 -4.53
CA ALA A 360 -15.84 11.79 -5.04
C ALA A 360 -16.91 12.64 -4.34
N ARG A 361 -17.94 12.04 -3.74
CA ARG A 361 -18.91 12.77 -2.88
C ARG A 361 -18.27 13.26 -1.59
N GLY A 362 -17.25 12.57 -1.10
CA GLY A 362 -16.55 12.88 0.14
C GLY A 362 -15.60 14.07 0.08
N ALA A 363 -15.15 14.44 -1.12
CA ALA A 363 -14.23 15.56 -1.27
C ALA A 363 -14.99 16.89 -1.34
N ALA A 364 -14.58 17.89 -0.56
CA ALA A 364 -15.23 19.21 -0.61
C ALA A 364 -14.73 20.06 -1.79
N GLU A 365 -13.48 19.87 -2.18
CA GLU A 365 -12.79 20.73 -3.12
C GLU A 365 -13.05 20.37 -4.59
N PRO A 366 -13.02 21.34 -5.52
CA PRO A 366 -13.07 21.07 -6.95
C PRO A 366 -11.80 20.35 -7.43
N LEU A 367 -11.86 19.63 -8.55
CA LEU A 367 -10.70 18.87 -9.08
C LEU A 367 -9.43 19.71 -9.27
N ARG A 368 -9.60 21.01 -9.53
CA ARG A 368 -8.51 21.96 -9.82
C ARG A 368 -7.68 22.37 -8.60
N SER A 369 -8.09 22.04 -7.38
CA SER A 369 -7.31 22.44 -6.20
C SER A 369 -6.02 21.62 -6.12
N ASP A 370 -4.94 22.26 -5.65
CA ASP A 370 -3.63 21.63 -5.42
C ASP A 370 -3.64 20.66 -4.21
N THR A 371 -4.79 20.08 -3.86
CA THR A 371 -4.92 19.17 -2.72
C THR A 371 -4.01 17.97 -2.86
N ASP A 372 -3.37 17.62 -1.74
CA ASP A 372 -2.56 16.42 -1.62
C ASP A 372 -3.45 15.18 -1.83
N ILE A 373 -3.12 14.35 -2.81
CA ILE A 373 -3.93 13.16 -3.18
C ILE A 373 -3.94 12.08 -2.10
N ARG A 374 -3.16 12.26 -1.04
CA ARG A 374 -3.20 11.38 0.12
C ARG A 374 -4.57 11.35 0.80
N ASP A 375 -5.43 12.34 0.57
CA ASP A 375 -6.83 12.29 1.00
C ASP A 375 -7.66 11.34 0.13
N CYS A 376 -8.30 10.35 0.75
CA CYS A 376 -9.09 9.32 0.07
C CYS A 376 -10.22 9.90 -0.82
N GLY A 377 -10.71 11.10 -0.53
CA GLY A 377 -11.68 11.78 -1.39
C GLY A 377 -11.09 12.24 -2.73
N VAL A 378 -9.81 12.62 -2.73
CA VAL A 378 -9.13 13.14 -3.93
C VAL A 378 -8.87 12.02 -4.94
N SER A 379 -8.52 10.81 -4.49
CA SER A 379 -8.39 9.65 -5.38
C SER A 379 -9.72 9.29 -6.05
N GLY A 380 -10.84 9.41 -5.34
CA GLY A 380 -12.19 9.22 -5.88
C GLY A 380 -12.54 10.24 -6.97
N ILE A 381 -12.35 11.55 -6.71
CA ILE A 381 -12.56 12.59 -7.73
C ILE A 381 -11.65 12.33 -8.93
N ALA A 382 -10.37 12.02 -8.70
CA ALA A 382 -9.39 11.74 -9.75
C ALA A 382 -9.82 10.56 -10.64
N GLY A 383 -10.25 9.44 -10.04
CA GLY A 383 -10.79 8.28 -10.75
C GLY A 383 -12.01 8.65 -11.61
N LEU A 384 -12.96 9.39 -11.01
CA LEU A 384 -14.16 9.86 -11.71
C LEU A 384 -13.84 10.83 -12.87
N ALA A 385 -12.87 11.72 -12.69
CA ALA A 385 -12.40 12.64 -13.72
C ALA A 385 -11.75 11.90 -14.89
N THR A 386 -10.89 10.92 -14.60
CA THR A 386 -10.27 10.08 -15.62
C THR A 386 -11.31 9.23 -16.34
N ALA A 387 -12.27 8.64 -15.64
CA ALA A 387 -13.37 7.92 -16.27
C ALA A 387 -14.13 8.81 -17.26
N ARG A 388 -14.35 10.09 -16.92
CA ARG A 388 -14.98 11.07 -17.81
C ARG A 388 -14.11 11.43 -19.02
N LEU A 389 -12.79 11.50 -18.87
CA LEU A 389 -11.86 11.68 -20.01
C LEU A 389 -11.89 10.47 -20.95
N VAL A 390 -11.94 9.26 -20.40
CA VAL A 390 -12.02 8.01 -21.17
C VAL A 390 -13.35 7.91 -21.92
N GLU A 391 -14.47 8.30 -21.29
CA GLU A 391 -15.76 8.36 -21.97
C GLU A 391 -15.73 9.34 -23.16
N ARG A 392 -15.03 10.47 -23.01
CA ARG A 392 -14.91 11.50 -24.04
C ARG A 392 -13.99 11.11 -25.20
N ALA A 393 -12.81 10.59 -24.91
CA ALA A 393 -11.71 10.46 -25.88
C ALA A 393 -11.24 9.01 -26.08
N GLY A 394 -11.81 8.06 -25.34
CA GLY A 394 -11.36 6.67 -25.30
C GLY A 394 -10.14 6.46 -24.40
N GLU A 395 -9.95 5.22 -23.96
CA GLU A 395 -8.84 4.85 -23.06
C GLU A 395 -7.47 5.11 -23.70
N GLY A 396 -7.36 4.90 -25.01
CA GLY A 396 -6.12 5.15 -25.76
C GLY A 396 -5.60 6.59 -25.64
N ALA A 397 -6.48 7.56 -25.37
CA ALA A 397 -6.09 8.96 -25.17
C ALA A 397 -5.28 9.18 -23.88
N LEU A 398 -5.47 8.37 -22.82
CA LEU A 398 -4.67 8.45 -21.59
C LEU A 398 -3.19 8.13 -21.87
N TRP A 399 -2.97 7.10 -22.69
CA TRP A 399 -1.63 6.67 -23.07
C TRP A 399 -1.01 7.60 -24.11
N GLU A 400 -1.83 8.15 -25.01
CA GLU A 400 -1.36 9.16 -25.96
C GLU A 400 -0.96 10.45 -25.26
N PHE A 401 -1.73 10.91 -24.27
CA PHE A 401 -1.34 12.00 -23.38
C PHE A 401 0.05 11.76 -22.78
N SER A 402 0.29 10.57 -22.24
CA SER A 402 1.58 10.20 -21.66
C SER A 402 2.71 10.28 -22.69
N ARG A 403 2.50 9.81 -23.93
CA ARG A 403 3.52 9.94 -25.00
C ARG A 403 3.78 11.40 -25.41
N LEU A 404 2.72 12.19 -25.53
CA LEU A 404 2.79 13.59 -25.94
C LEU A 404 3.57 14.44 -24.93
N LEU A 405 3.50 14.13 -23.63
CA LEU A 405 4.25 14.84 -22.59
C LEU A 405 5.76 14.91 -22.85
N ARG A 406 6.35 13.90 -23.50
CA ARG A 406 7.78 13.86 -23.81
C ARG A 406 8.24 15.01 -24.73
N GLY A 407 7.35 15.47 -25.62
CA GLY A 407 7.66 16.49 -26.62
C GLY A 407 6.85 17.78 -26.49
N ALA A 408 5.80 17.78 -25.68
CA ALA A 408 4.94 18.94 -25.50
C ALA A 408 5.65 20.07 -24.74
N ARG A 409 5.25 21.30 -25.04
CA ARG A 409 5.78 22.51 -24.37
C ARG A 409 5.29 22.64 -22.93
N SER A 410 4.14 22.05 -22.63
CA SER A 410 3.56 21.95 -21.30
C SER A 410 2.56 20.79 -21.28
N TRP A 411 2.19 20.33 -20.09
CA TRP A 411 1.24 19.24 -19.96
C TRP A 411 -0.17 19.65 -20.43
N GLU A 412 -0.54 20.93 -20.31
CA GLU A 412 -1.84 21.44 -20.77
C GLU A 412 -1.96 21.35 -22.29
N VAL A 413 -0.85 21.55 -23.02
CA VAL A 413 -0.81 21.36 -24.48
C VAL A 413 -0.98 19.89 -24.83
N ALA A 414 -0.24 18.98 -24.16
CA ALA A 414 -0.40 17.54 -24.35
C ALA A 414 -1.83 17.08 -24.01
N PHE A 415 -2.42 17.64 -22.96
CA PHE A 415 -3.79 17.34 -22.52
C PHE A 415 -4.81 17.76 -23.58
N ALA A 416 -4.70 19.00 -24.08
CA ALA A 416 -5.60 19.52 -25.11
C ALA A 416 -5.51 18.72 -26.41
N GLU A 417 -4.30 18.30 -26.79
CA GLU A 417 -4.06 17.46 -27.97
C GLU A 417 -4.61 16.04 -27.80
N ALA A 418 -4.37 15.40 -26.66
CA ALA A 418 -4.82 14.02 -26.40
C ALA A 418 -6.35 13.91 -26.23
N PHE A 419 -6.97 14.83 -25.50
CA PHE A 419 -8.38 14.73 -25.10
C PHE A 419 -9.32 15.62 -25.93
N GLY A 420 -8.78 16.44 -26.84
CA GLY A 420 -9.58 17.34 -27.67
C GLY A 420 -10.38 18.37 -26.85
N VAL A 421 -9.84 18.80 -25.71
CA VAL A 421 -10.43 19.81 -24.82
C VAL A 421 -9.34 20.49 -24.01
N SER A 422 -9.37 21.81 -23.90
CA SER A 422 -8.47 22.54 -22.98
C SER A 422 -8.78 22.15 -21.53
N ILE A 423 -7.77 22.14 -20.66
CA ILE A 423 -7.98 21.77 -19.26
C ILE A 423 -9.03 22.63 -18.55
N ASP A 424 -9.07 23.95 -18.77
CA ASP A 424 -10.05 24.83 -18.12
C ASP A 424 -11.49 24.45 -18.48
N ALA A 425 -11.75 24.19 -19.77
CA ALA A 425 -13.05 23.73 -20.24
C ALA A 425 -13.39 22.33 -19.70
N PHE A 426 -12.39 21.46 -19.50
CA PHE A 426 -12.60 20.17 -18.86
C PHE A 426 -12.98 20.35 -17.38
N TYR A 427 -12.26 21.17 -16.61
CA TYR A 427 -12.59 21.43 -15.21
C TYR A 427 -14.00 21.99 -15.04
N GLU A 428 -14.40 22.97 -15.85
CA GLU A 428 -15.75 23.54 -15.80
C GLU A 428 -16.82 22.47 -16.10
N ALA A 429 -16.63 21.67 -17.16
CA ALA A 429 -17.55 20.61 -17.54
C ALA A 429 -17.60 19.48 -16.51
N PHE A 430 -16.44 19.14 -15.92
CA PHE A 430 -16.33 18.11 -14.91
C PHE A 430 -16.96 18.53 -13.59
N ASP A 431 -16.79 19.77 -13.14
CA ASP A 431 -17.45 20.29 -11.93
C ASP A 431 -18.98 20.32 -12.08
N ALA A 432 -19.49 20.56 -13.30
CA ALA A 432 -20.92 20.42 -13.58
C ALA A 432 -21.37 18.95 -13.53
N TYR A 433 -20.65 18.06 -14.21
CA TYR A 433 -20.92 16.62 -14.21
C TYR A 433 -20.89 16.02 -12.80
N ARG A 434 -19.86 16.36 -12.02
CA ARG A 434 -19.69 15.87 -10.65
C ARG A 434 -20.85 16.27 -9.75
N ARG A 435 -21.33 17.51 -9.82
CA ARG A 435 -22.51 17.96 -9.05
C ARG A 435 -23.78 17.17 -9.39
N GLU A 436 -23.87 16.63 -10.61
CA GLU A 436 -24.98 15.79 -11.04
C GLU A 436 -24.87 14.35 -10.53
N VAL A 437 -23.70 13.70 -10.70
CA VAL A 437 -23.55 12.26 -10.42
C VAL A 437 -23.04 11.94 -9.01
N ALA A 438 -22.25 12.85 -8.45
CA ALA A 438 -21.60 12.74 -7.15
C ALA A 438 -21.81 14.03 -6.35
N PRO A 439 -23.08 14.37 -6.01
CA PRO A 439 -23.35 15.54 -5.18
C PRO A 439 -22.57 15.42 -3.86
N PRO A 440 -21.94 16.51 -3.38
CA PRO A 440 -21.16 16.47 -2.14
C PRO A 440 -21.97 15.87 -1.00
N HIS A 441 -21.31 15.08 -0.16
CA HIS A 441 -21.91 14.54 1.04
C HIS A 441 -22.36 15.68 1.97
N PRO A 442 -23.45 15.49 2.74
CA PRO A 442 -23.76 16.39 3.82
C PRO A 442 -22.59 16.47 4.82
N HIS A 443 -22.40 17.62 5.45
CA HIS A 443 -21.30 17.79 6.40
C HIS A 443 -21.79 17.65 7.84
N ILE A 444 -20.93 17.11 8.70
CA ILE A 444 -21.02 17.28 10.14
C ILE A 444 -20.14 18.46 10.52
N GLN A 445 -20.76 19.48 11.11
CA GLN A 445 -20.14 20.75 11.47
C GLN A 445 -20.24 21.01 12.97
N GLY A 446 -19.17 21.54 13.53
CA GLY A 446 -19.11 21.85 14.93
C GLY A 446 -17.88 22.65 15.31
N VAL A 447 -17.68 22.77 16.62
CA VAL A 447 -16.48 23.33 17.24
C VAL A 447 -15.93 22.33 18.26
N ILE A 448 -14.61 22.18 18.29
CA ILE A 448 -13.91 21.46 19.35
C ILE A 448 -13.34 22.50 20.31
N VAL A 449 -13.62 22.32 21.60
CA VAL A 449 -13.11 23.19 22.67
C VAL A 449 -12.38 22.36 23.72
N GLY A 450 -11.35 22.93 24.33
CA GLY A 450 -10.72 22.38 25.52
C GLY A 450 -11.66 22.41 26.73
N ALA A 451 -11.24 21.76 27.82
CA ALA A 451 -11.97 21.77 29.08
C ALA A 451 -12.14 23.20 29.68
N ASP A 452 -11.29 24.14 29.27
CA ASP A 452 -11.36 25.56 29.61
C ASP A 452 -12.32 26.37 28.71
N GLY A 453 -12.93 25.72 27.72
CA GLY A 453 -13.82 26.34 26.73
C GLY A 453 -13.10 27.07 25.61
N MET A 454 -11.76 27.06 25.57
CA MET A 454 -10.99 27.65 24.48
C MET A 454 -11.01 26.75 23.24
N PRO A 455 -11.01 27.30 22.02
CA PRO A 455 -11.03 26.46 20.83
C PRO A 455 -9.79 25.58 20.68
N ALA A 456 -10.00 24.33 20.30
CA ALA A 456 -8.94 23.36 20.05
C ALA A 456 -8.59 23.31 18.55
N ARG A 457 -7.41 23.85 18.22
CA ARG A 457 -6.87 23.93 16.85
C ARG A 457 -5.97 22.75 16.51
N ASP A 458 -5.66 22.60 15.22
CA ASP A 458 -4.68 21.62 14.71
C ASP A 458 -5.03 20.16 15.07
N LEU A 459 -6.32 19.89 15.28
CA LEU A 459 -6.88 18.55 15.43
C LEU A 459 -7.42 18.09 14.09
N GLU A 460 -7.50 16.79 13.85
CA GLU A 460 -8.21 16.27 12.69
C GLU A 460 -9.48 15.58 13.15
N VAL A 461 -10.60 15.92 12.52
CA VAL A 461 -11.89 15.30 12.81
C VAL A 461 -12.18 14.28 11.73
N TRP A 462 -12.37 13.04 12.16
CA TRP A 462 -12.64 11.93 11.29
C TRP A 462 -14.10 11.51 11.39
N ALA A 463 -14.75 11.38 10.24
CA ALA A 463 -16.08 10.77 10.09
C ALA A 463 -15.93 9.42 9.41
N ALA A 464 -16.30 8.33 10.09
CA ALA A 464 -16.24 6.98 9.51
C ALA A 464 -17.60 6.28 9.59
N ALA A 465 -18.09 5.76 8.47
CA ALA A 465 -19.17 4.78 8.50
C ALA A 465 -18.57 3.38 8.78
N PRO A 466 -19.36 2.44 9.33
CA PRO A 466 -18.90 1.07 9.60
C PRO A 466 -18.31 0.33 8.39
N ASP A 467 -18.73 0.72 7.19
CA ASP A 467 -18.41 0.13 5.89
C ASP A 467 -17.63 1.06 4.94
N SER A 468 -17.33 2.30 5.32
CA SER A 468 -16.80 3.31 4.41
C SER A 468 -15.40 3.82 4.76
N SER A 469 -14.83 4.50 3.76
CA SER A 469 -13.73 5.45 3.88
C SER A 469 -14.00 6.43 5.03
N ALA A 470 -12.95 6.82 5.75
CA ALA A 470 -13.06 7.89 6.72
C ALA A 470 -12.71 9.23 6.06
N TRP A 471 -13.51 10.26 6.34
CA TRP A 471 -13.28 11.63 5.87
C TRP A 471 -12.61 12.44 6.97
N ILE A 472 -11.70 13.32 6.60
CA ILE A 472 -10.84 14.07 7.54
C ILE A 472 -11.04 15.56 7.27
N ASP A 473 -11.20 16.35 8.33
CA ASP A 473 -11.12 17.79 8.24
C ASP A 473 -10.32 18.35 9.43
N PRO A 474 -9.27 19.15 9.21
CA PRO A 474 -8.54 19.78 10.30
C PRO A 474 -9.37 20.89 10.97
N THR A 475 -9.27 21.03 12.29
CA THR A 475 -9.92 22.14 13.00
C THR A 475 -9.24 23.47 12.67
N GLY A 476 -10.06 24.49 12.43
CA GLY A 476 -9.62 25.87 12.26
C GLY A 476 -9.04 26.48 13.53
N ALA A 477 -8.54 27.72 13.43
CA ALA A 477 -8.01 28.46 14.56
C ALA A 477 -9.07 28.78 15.64
N ASP A 478 -10.35 28.75 15.27
CA ASP A 478 -11.52 28.88 16.12
C ASP A 478 -12.10 27.51 16.56
N GLY A 479 -11.35 26.43 16.35
CA GLY A 479 -11.75 25.06 16.68
C GLY A 479 -12.86 24.52 15.80
N ALA A 480 -13.32 25.27 14.80
CA ALA A 480 -14.39 24.86 13.91
C ALA A 480 -13.92 23.72 12.99
N PHE A 481 -14.81 22.77 12.73
CA PHE A 481 -14.61 21.70 11.74
C PHE A 481 -15.88 21.51 10.90
N SER A 482 -15.70 20.94 9.72
CA SER A 482 -16.74 20.65 8.74
C SER A 482 -16.38 19.39 7.94
N VAL A 483 -16.55 18.23 8.53
CA VAL A 483 -16.21 16.94 7.91
C VAL A 483 -17.36 16.40 7.06
N ALA A 484 -17.07 15.93 5.84
CA ALA A 484 -18.06 15.29 4.99
C ALA A 484 -18.51 13.94 5.58
N ALA A 485 -19.79 13.60 5.41
CA ALA A 485 -20.37 12.40 5.99
C ALA A 485 -21.44 11.78 5.08
N GLY A 486 -21.36 10.46 4.87
CA GLY A 486 -22.41 9.71 4.19
C GLY A 486 -23.73 9.70 4.95
N SER A 487 -24.81 9.26 4.29
CA SER A 487 -26.16 9.14 4.88
C SER A 487 -26.34 7.92 5.80
N SER A 488 -25.25 7.35 6.28
CA SER A 488 -25.23 6.19 7.19
C SER A 488 -24.96 6.66 8.62
N PRO A 489 -25.22 5.84 9.64
CA PRO A 489 -24.75 6.15 10.98
C PRO A 489 -23.22 6.33 10.96
N ILE A 490 -22.76 7.53 11.31
CA ILE A 490 -21.35 7.91 11.28
C ILE A 490 -20.79 7.92 12.69
N GLU A 491 -19.60 7.34 12.85
CA GLU A 491 -18.78 7.51 14.04
C GLU A 491 -17.85 8.70 13.83
N LEU A 492 -17.87 9.66 14.75
CA LEU A 492 -16.86 10.72 14.80
C LEU A 492 -15.73 10.34 15.75
N PHE A 493 -14.49 10.57 15.33
CA PHE A 493 -13.34 10.54 16.23
C PHE A 493 -12.39 11.69 15.94
N VAL A 494 -11.68 12.10 16.98
CA VAL A 494 -10.78 13.25 16.93
C VAL A 494 -9.35 12.74 17.06
N THR A 495 -8.46 13.17 16.16
CA THR A 495 -7.03 12.89 16.21
C THR A 495 -6.24 14.17 16.40
N HIS A 496 -5.00 14.03 16.82
CA HIS A 496 -4.01 15.09 16.77
C HIS A 496 -2.76 14.55 16.10
N ALA A 497 -2.13 15.32 15.22
CA ALA A 497 -1.02 14.84 14.38
C ALA A 497 0.16 14.24 15.19
N ARG A 498 0.35 14.67 16.44
CA ARG A 498 1.39 14.13 17.34
C ARG A 498 0.90 13.00 18.24
N CYS A 499 -0.39 12.97 18.57
CA CYS A 499 -0.96 12.01 19.51
C CYS A 499 -1.71 10.86 18.82
N GLY A 500 -2.03 10.92 17.52
CA GLY A 500 -2.99 9.97 16.95
C GLY A 500 -4.39 10.19 17.55
N ILE A 501 -5.16 9.12 17.75
CA ILE A 501 -6.57 9.20 18.18
C ILE A 501 -6.68 9.64 19.64
N ILE A 502 -7.42 10.75 19.87
CA ILE A 502 -7.76 11.28 21.19
C ILE A 502 -8.97 10.54 21.75
N GLY A 503 -10.03 10.37 20.96
CA GLY A 503 -11.25 9.69 21.39
C GLY A 503 -12.37 9.70 20.35
N TYR A 504 -13.46 8.98 20.64
CA TYR A 504 -14.69 8.93 19.85
C TYR A 504 -15.75 9.84 20.45
N TYR A 505 -16.61 10.41 19.61
CA TYR A 505 -17.76 11.19 20.07
C TYR A 505 -18.75 10.30 20.84
N ASP A 506 -19.21 10.77 22.00
CA ASP A 506 -20.07 10.02 22.92
C ASP A 506 -21.58 10.26 22.73
N GLY A 507 -21.95 11.15 21.81
CA GLY A 507 -23.35 11.48 21.52
C GLY A 507 -23.92 12.66 22.31
N VAL A 508 -23.24 13.09 23.37
CA VAL A 508 -23.71 14.13 24.32
C VAL A 508 -22.77 15.32 24.46
N GLY A 509 -21.78 15.45 23.57
CA GLY A 509 -20.86 16.59 23.51
C GLY A 509 -19.47 16.32 24.08
N GLY A 510 -19.19 15.08 24.51
CA GLY A 510 -17.88 14.66 25.00
C GLY A 510 -17.15 13.74 24.03
N LEU A 511 -15.97 13.32 24.46
CA LEU A 511 -15.26 12.19 23.89
C LEU A 511 -15.24 11.03 24.89
N VAL A 512 -15.31 9.81 24.38
CA VAL A 512 -14.94 8.58 25.09
C VAL A 512 -13.59 8.09 24.56
N GLY A 513 -12.84 7.40 25.42
CA GLY A 513 -11.49 6.97 25.09
C GLY A 513 -11.53 6.03 23.88
N TRP A 514 -10.46 5.99 23.09
CA TRP A 514 -10.49 5.22 21.84
C TRP A 514 -10.67 3.70 22.06
N MET A 515 -10.54 3.23 23.30
CA MET A 515 -10.80 1.83 23.69
C MET A 515 -12.25 1.55 24.11
N ASP A 516 -13.06 2.58 24.40
CA ASP A 516 -14.44 2.40 24.89
C ASP A 516 -15.43 2.37 23.72
N PHE A 517 -15.33 1.32 22.90
CA PHE A 517 -16.12 1.19 21.67
C PHE A 517 -17.63 1.02 21.91
N ASP A 518 -18.03 0.62 23.12
CA ASP A 518 -19.44 0.47 23.46
C ASP A 518 -20.08 1.81 23.88
N ALA A 519 -19.26 2.79 24.28
CA ALA A 519 -19.72 4.12 24.68
C ALA A 519 -19.74 5.16 23.54
N ARG A 520 -19.24 4.82 22.34
CA ARG A 520 -19.28 5.74 21.19
C ARG A 520 -20.69 5.84 20.63
N ALA A 521 -21.08 7.05 20.23
CA ALA A 521 -22.35 7.28 19.56
C ALA A 521 -22.19 7.30 18.05
N ALA A 522 -23.17 6.69 17.36
CA ALA A 522 -23.37 6.91 15.95
C ALA A 522 -24.23 8.17 15.74
N ILE A 523 -23.86 8.99 14.76
CA ILE A 523 -24.57 10.19 14.36
C ILE A 523 -25.34 9.87 13.08
N GLU A 524 -26.66 10.06 13.11
CA GLU A 524 -27.50 9.99 11.92
C GLU A 524 -27.35 11.29 11.11
N VAL A 525 -26.78 11.20 9.90
CA VAL A 525 -26.57 12.36 9.03
C VAL A 525 -27.64 12.39 7.94
N GLY A 526 -28.59 13.31 8.08
CA GLY A 526 -29.58 13.57 7.03
C GLY A 526 -29.02 14.40 5.87
N ASP A 527 -29.83 14.61 4.82
CA ASP A 527 -29.44 15.37 3.62
C ASP A 527 -28.96 16.80 3.90
N ALA A 528 -29.39 17.40 5.01
CA ALA A 528 -28.98 18.74 5.43
C ALA A 528 -27.65 18.77 6.22
N GLY A 529 -27.08 17.61 6.55
CA GLY A 529 -25.97 17.50 7.49
C GLY A 529 -26.37 17.64 8.95
N VAL A 530 -25.35 17.69 9.80
CA VAL A 530 -25.49 17.91 11.24
C VAL A 530 -24.66 19.12 11.58
N GLY A 531 -25.26 20.15 12.16
CA GLY A 531 -24.56 21.39 12.51
C GLY A 531 -24.62 21.69 14.00
N GLY A 532 -23.69 22.53 14.47
CA GLY A 532 -23.70 23.05 15.84
C GLY A 532 -23.24 22.05 16.89
N LEU A 533 -22.50 21.00 16.50
CA LEU A 533 -21.86 20.14 17.48
C LEU A 533 -20.83 20.94 18.27
N THR A 534 -20.80 20.73 19.59
CA THR A 534 -19.73 21.20 20.45
C THR A 534 -19.11 19.98 21.10
N ILE A 535 -17.85 19.71 20.79
CA ILE A 535 -17.10 18.57 21.35
C ILE A 535 -16.12 19.14 22.37
N VAL A 536 -16.28 18.76 23.64
CA VAL A 536 -15.38 19.16 24.72
C VAL A 536 -14.29 18.11 24.89
N LEU A 537 -13.03 18.52 24.73
CA LEU A 537 -11.89 17.66 25.00
C LEU A 537 -11.72 17.50 26.50
N PRO A 538 -11.50 16.27 26.99
CA PRO A 538 -11.18 16.04 28.40
C PRO A 538 -9.75 16.49 28.76
N ILE A 539 -8.96 16.91 27.76
CA ILE A 539 -7.55 17.27 27.89
C ILE A 539 -7.29 18.63 27.25
N ASP A 540 -6.26 19.31 27.72
CA ASP A 540 -5.74 20.51 27.08
C ASP A 540 -5.15 20.14 25.70
N PRO A 541 -5.65 20.69 24.58
CA PRO A 541 -5.15 20.36 23.24
C PRO A 541 -3.69 20.80 23.01
N ASP A 542 -3.20 21.80 23.76
CA ASP A 542 -1.81 22.28 23.66
C ASP A 542 -0.85 21.46 24.55
N ALA A 543 -1.36 20.52 25.35
CA ALA A 543 -0.54 19.66 26.17
C ALA A 543 0.38 18.74 25.35
N PRO A 544 1.64 18.50 25.79
CA PRO A 544 2.48 17.45 25.21
C PRO A 544 1.81 16.07 25.32
N CYS A 545 1.71 15.36 24.19
CA CYS A 545 1.19 13.99 24.11
C CYS A 545 2.03 13.05 24.98
N VAL A 546 1.49 12.57 26.10
CA VAL A 546 2.06 11.45 26.86
C VAL A 546 1.08 10.29 26.79
N ASP A 547 1.46 9.22 26.09
CA ASP A 547 0.75 7.94 26.11
C ASP A 547 0.93 7.31 27.50
N ASP A 548 -0.13 7.26 28.29
CA ASP A 548 -0.11 6.62 29.61
C ASP A 548 -0.55 5.15 29.56
N GLY A 549 -0.85 4.62 28.37
CA GLY A 549 -1.29 3.24 28.16
C GLY A 549 -2.75 2.97 28.48
N THR A 550 -3.56 4.02 28.63
CA THR A 550 -4.94 3.94 29.17
C THR A 550 -6.02 4.17 28.14
N GLY A 551 -5.61 4.51 26.92
CA GLY A 551 -6.55 4.88 25.86
C GLY A 551 -6.83 6.39 25.80
N TRP A 552 -6.16 7.16 26.65
CA TRP A 552 -6.16 8.62 26.66
C TRP A 552 -4.72 9.14 26.57
N TRP A 553 -4.55 10.35 26.04
CA TRP A 553 -3.29 11.08 26.07
C TRP A 553 -3.34 12.04 27.24
N LYS A 554 -2.44 11.93 28.23
CA LYS A 554 -2.48 12.84 29.39
C LYS A 554 -2.03 14.25 29.04
N ALA A 555 -2.67 15.24 29.66
CA ALA A 555 -2.08 16.56 29.87
C ALA A 555 -0.92 16.48 30.89
N PRO A 556 0.15 17.30 30.77
CA PRO A 556 1.26 17.26 31.71
C PRO A 556 0.80 17.58 33.14
N GLU A 557 1.45 16.93 34.10
CA GLU A 557 1.15 16.94 35.54
C GLU A 557 0.63 18.29 36.07
N GLY A 558 -0.57 18.29 36.67
CA GLY A 558 -1.11 19.47 37.36
C GLY A 558 -2.64 19.53 37.49
N VAL A 559 -3.39 18.71 36.75
CA VAL A 559 -4.82 18.49 37.02
C VAL A 559 -4.91 17.40 38.09
N ASP A 560 -5.58 17.67 39.21
CA ASP A 560 -5.76 16.69 40.30
C ASP A 560 -6.47 15.43 39.76
N GLU A 561 -5.65 14.44 39.46
CA GLU A 561 -5.97 13.15 38.86
C GLU A 561 -6.63 12.19 39.86
N ALA A 562 -7.70 11.53 39.42
CA ALA A 562 -7.81 10.10 39.67
C ALA A 562 -6.52 9.45 39.11
N GLY A 563 -5.69 8.88 39.98
CA GLY A 563 -4.35 8.40 39.63
C GLY A 563 -4.30 7.50 38.40
N PRO A 564 -3.10 7.21 37.83
CA PRO A 564 -2.97 6.39 36.63
C PRO A 564 -3.84 5.14 36.79
N PRO A 565 -4.69 4.81 35.80
CA PRO A 565 -5.58 3.68 35.95
C PRO A 565 -4.71 2.49 36.24
N SER A 566 -5.15 1.77 37.26
CA SER A 566 -4.42 0.64 37.77
C SER A 566 -4.19 -0.32 36.61
N LEU A 567 -2.92 -0.65 36.36
CA LEU A 567 -2.57 -1.73 35.45
C LEU A 567 -2.68 -3.04 36.24
N TYR A 568 -3.31 -4.01 35.61
CA TYR A 568 -3.53 -5.34 36.16
C TYR A 568 -2.71 -6.35 35.37
N ARG A 569 -2.29 -7.42 36.04
CA ARG A 569 -1.53 -8.50 35.40
C ARG A 569 -2.49 -9.48 34.76
N ILE A 570 -2.17 -9.89 33.53
CA ILE A 570 -2.63 -11.15 32.94
C ILE A 570 -1.44 -12.09 32.94
N SER A 571 -1.49 -13.19 33.69
CA SER A 571 -0.40 -14.16 33.76
C SER A 571 -0.86 -15.60 33.49
N GLY A 572 0.06 -16.38 32.93
CA GLY A 572 -0.21 -17.74 32.54
C GLY A 572 1.03 -18.52 32.14
N VAL A 573 0.81 -19.71 31.59
CA VAL A 573 1.84 -20.60 31.05
C VAL A 573 1.46 -21.07 29.65
N VAL A 574 2.45 -21.16 28.76
CA VAL A 574 2.32 -21.82 27.46
C VAL A 574 2.96 -23.20 27.55
N LEU A 575 2.17 -24.22 27.26
CA LEU A 575 2.59 -25.62 27.26
C LEU A 575 2.62 -26.17 25.83
N GLY A 576 3.57 -27.06 25.57
CA GLY A 576 3.70 -27.78 24.33
C GLY A 576 2.66 -28.91 24.22
N PRO A 577 2.66 -29.63 23.10
CA PRO A 577 1.73 -30.75 22.88
C PRO A 577 1.95 -31.91 23.86
N ASP A 578 3.14 -32.02 24.41
CA ASP A 578 3.56 -32.99 25.44
C ASP A 578 3.20 -32.54 26.87
N GLY A 579 2.66 -31.32 27.04
CA GLY A 579 2.35 -30.73 28.32
C GLY A 579 3.55 -30.08 29.02
N GLU A 580 4.73 -30.07 28.40
CA GLU A 580 5.92 -29.41 28.94
C GLU A 580 5.90 -27.90 28.63
N PRO A 581 6.47 -27.05 29.49
CA PRO A 581 6.50 -25.61 29.21
C PRO A 581 7.36 -25.23 28.00
N VAL A 582 6.94 -24.20 27.26
CA VAL A 582 7.64 -23.75 26.04
C VAL A 582 8.19 -22.35 26.23
N GLU A 583 9.52 -22.22 26.16
CA GLU A 583 10.25 -20.95 26.17
C GLU A 583 10.18 -20.22 24.82
N GLY A 584 10.25 -18.89 24.84
CA GLY A 584 10.42 -18.06 23.64
C GLY A 584 9.14 -17.85 22.83
N VAL A 585 7.97 -18.18 23.38
CA VAL A 585 6.67 -17.96 22.75
C VAL A 585 6.20 -16.56 23.06
N TYR A 586 5.83 -15.81 22.02
CA TYR A 586 5.33 -14.45 22.19
C TYR A 586 3.84 -14.47 22.47
N VAL A 587 3.46 -14.01 23.66
CA VAL A 587 2.06 -13.82 24.04
C VAL A 587 1.71 -12.35 23.96
N LYS A 588 0.56 -12.05 23.36
CA LYS A 588 0.12 -10.70 23.03
C LYS A 588 -1.30 -10.49 23.52
N ALA A 589 -1.56 -9.49 24.35
CA ALA A 589 -2.92 -9.05 24.66
C ALA A 589 -3.36 -8.00 23.65
N ASP A 590 -4.45 -8.29 22.94
CA ASP A 590 -5.10 -7.40 21.97
C ASP A 590 -6.47 -6.96 22.51
N GLY A 591 -6.53 -5.76 23.08
CA GLY A 591 -7.79 -5.02 23.24
C GLY A 591 -8.30 -4.63 21.86
N GLY A 592 -9.61 -4.65 21.62
CA GLY A 592 -10.22 -4.42 20.30
C GLY A 592 -9.63 -3.25 19.48
N ARG A 593 -9.67 -3.40 18.14
CA ARG A 593 -9.21 -2.45 17.09
C ARG A 593 -8.11 -1.44 17.51
N GLY A 594 -6.92 -1.94 17.87
CA GLY A 594 -5.70 -1.41 17.27
C GLY A 594 -4.61 -0.77 18.12
N ALA A 595 -4.76 -0.45 19.41
CA ALA A 595 -3.70 0.36 20.05
C ALA A 595 -3.30 0.03 21.51
N ASN A 596 -3.52 -1.19 22.00
CA ASN A 596 -2.86 -1.63 23.25
C ASN A 596 -2.31 -3.05 23.14
N VAL A 597 -1.34 -3.19 22.25
CA VAL A 597 -0.54 -4.40 22.11
C VAL A 597 0.44 -4.48 23.26
N ARG A 598 0.10 -5.24 24.30
CA ARG A 598 1.06 -5.64 25.32
C ARG A 598 1.59 -7.01 24.95
N ARG A 599 2.90 -7.18 24.99
CA ARG A 599 3.57 -8.43 24.63
C ARG A 599 4.53 -8.84 25.71
N ASP A 600 4.63 -10.15 25.89
CA ASP A 600 5.65 -10.79 26.70
C ASP A 600 6.14 -12.04 25.98
N GLU A 601 7.35 -12.46 26.30
CA GLU A 601 7.97 -13.68 25.76
C GLU A 601 8.06 -14.70 26.89
N THR A 602 7.62 -15.93 26.64
CA THR A 602 7.57 -16.93 27.69
C THR A 602 8.97 -17.29 28.18
N GLY A 603 9.13 -17.36 29.50
CA GLY A 603 10.37 -17.82 30.12
C GLY A 603 10.61 -19.33 29.95
N ALA A 604 11.73 -19.82 30.47
CA ALA A 604 12.11 -21.23 30.44
C ALA A 604 11.09 -22.18 31.09
N ASP A 605 10.24 -21.67 31.99
CA ASP A 605 9.13 -22.37 32.62
C ASP A 605 7.79 -22.15 31.88
N GLY A 606 7.84 -21.63 30.65
CA GLY A 606 6.70 -21.31 29.81
C GLY A 606 5.84 -20.15 30.30
N THR A 607 6.21 -19.48 31.39
CA THR A 607 5.36 -18.44 31.99
C THR A 607 5.42 -17.12 31.24
N PHE A 608 4.31 -16.39 31.22
CA PHE A 608 4.22 -15.02 30.70
C PHE A 608 3.45 -14.12 31.67
N THR A 609 3.70 -12.81 31.63
CA THR A 609 3.01 -11.77 32.38
C THR A 609 2.84 -10.51 31.52
N LEU A 610 1.59 -10.11 31.29
CA LEU A 610 1.21 -8.89 30.58
C LEU A 610 0.61 -7.88 31.56
N LEU A 611 0.91 -6.59 31.39
CA LEU A 611 0.29 -5.50 32.16
C LEU A 611 -0.72 -4.77 31.30
N THR A 612 -1.99 -4.81 31.68
CA THR A 612 -3.10 -4.22 30.90
C THR A 612 -4.02 -3.39 31.81
N PRO A 613 -4.63 -2.30 31.30
CA PRO A 613 -5.76 -1.66 31.97
C PRO A 613 -6.96 -2.62 32.14
N PRO A 614 -8.03 -2.21 32.87
CA PRO A 614 -9.32 -2.88 32.77
C PRO A 614 -9.81 -2.97 31.33
N GLY A 615 -10.40 -4.10 30.96
CA GLY A 615 -10.94 -4.32 29.62
C GLY A 615 -11.00 -5.80 29.21
N TRP A 616 -11.42 -6.05 27.98
CA TRP A 616 -11.51 -7.39 27.40
C TRP A 616 -10.44 -7.59 26.34
N TYR A 617 -9.63 -8.64 26.49
CA TYR A 617 -8.45 -8.89 25.67
C TYR A 617 -8.54 -10.21 24.91
N LYS A 618 -8.09 -10.21 23.66
CA LYS A 618 -7.75 -11.43 22.93
C LYS A 618 -6.28 -11.74 23.18
N LEU A 619 -5.97 -12.92 23.72
CA LEU A 619 -4.57 -13.32 23.85
C LEU A 619 -4.12 -14.02 22.57
N GLY A 620 -3.32 -13.35 21.76
CA GLY A 620 -2.63 -13.90 20.60
C GLY A 620 -1.32 -14.57 21.00
N VAL A 621 -1.01 -15.71 20.40
CA VAL A 621 0.17 -16.52 20.69
C VAL A 621 0.93 -16.73 19.39
N ARG A 622 2.19 -16.29 19.35
CA ARG A 622 3.08 -16.38 18.18
C ARG A 622 4.30 -17.21 18.52
N VAL A 623 4.50 -18.28 17.76
CA VAL A 623 5.73 -19.08 17.80
C VAL A 623 6.59 -18.68 16.61
N TYR A 624 7.80 -18.19 16.86
CA TYR A 624 8.77 -17.91 15.80
C TYR A 624 9.47 -19.20 15.39
N LEU A 625 9.28 -19.60 14.14
CA LEU A 625 10.01 -20.70 13.56
C LEU A 625 11.38 -20.21 13.07
N PRO A 626 12.43 -21.05 13.07
CA PRO A 626 13.76 -20.68 12.56
C PRO A 626 13.76 -20.13 11.12
N SER A 627 12.72 -20.41 10.34
CA SER A 627 12.50 -19.89 8.99
C SER A 627 12.03 -18.43 8.94
N GLY A 628 11.84 -17.76 10.08
CA GLY A 628 11.29 -16.40 10.16
C GLY A 628 9.76 -16.34 9.99
N SER A 629 9.09 -17.48 9.78
CA SER A 629 7.63 -17.56 9.76
C SER A 629 7.08 -17.63 11.19
N SER A 630 6.05 -16.84 11.48
CA SER A 630 5.32 -16.92 12.74
C SER A 630 4.01 -17.70 12.53
N ARG A 631 3.80 -18.81 13.23
CA ARG A 631 2.46 -19.40 13.34
C ARG A 631 1.76 -18.68 14.50
N ALA A 632 0.60 -18.10 14.19
CA ALA A 632 -0.18 -17.31 15.14
C ALA A 632 -1.54 -17.99 15.38
N GLY A 633 -1.91 -18.14 16.65
CA GLY A 633 -3.28 -18.45 17.06
C GLY A 633 -3.64 -17.68 18.31
N TRP A 634 -4.69 -18.12 19.01
CA TRP A 634 -5.28 -17.40 20.13
C TRP A 634 -5.63 -18.33 21.28
N TYR A 635 -5.76 -17.75 22.47
CA TYR A 635 -6.36 -18.41 23.61
C TYR A 635 -7.86 -18.67 23.36
N GLY A 636 -8.26 -19.93 23.47
CA GLY A 636 -9.61 -20.45 23.29
C GLY A 636 -10.29 -20.87 24.59
N GLY A 637 -9.79 -20.45 25.75
CA GLY A 637 -10.41 -20.80 27.04
C GLY A 637 -10.09 -22.25 27.42
N GLU A 638 -11.13 -23.03 27.72
CA GLU A 638 -11.00 -24.46 28.03
C GLU A 638 -10.43 -25.29 26.88
N SER A 639 -10.58 -24.83 25.63
CA SER A 639 -10.00 -25.51 24.47
C SER A 639 -8.49 -25.24 24.30
N GLY A 640 -7.88 -24.42 25.16
CA GLY A 640 -6.47 -24.07 25.09
C GLY A 640 -6.15 -23.12 23.95
N PHE A 641 -5.52 -23.61 22.87
CA PHE A 641 -5.17 -22.83 21.69
C PHE A 641 -6.19 -23.03 20.56
N THR A 642 -6.52 -21.96 19.84
CA THR A 642 -7.36 -22.01 18.64
C THR A 642 -6.83 -21.10 17.53
N ILE A 643 -7.06 -21.50 16.28
CA ILE A 643 -6.86 -20.67 15.08
C ILE A 643 -8.18 -20.13 14.53
N ARG A 644 -9.31 -20.44 15.18
CA ARG A 644 -10.64 -20.01 14.73
C ARG A 644 -11.09 -18.81 15.53
N ARG A 645 -11.36 -17.70 14.85
CA ARG A 645 -11.72 -16.42 15.49
C ARG A 645 -12.97 -16.51 16.38
N GLN A 646 -13.94 -17.33 15.97
CA GLN A 646 -15.19 -17.57 16.71
C GLN A 646 -15.01 -18.43 17.97
N GLN A 647 -13.84 -19.06 18.16
CA GLN A 647 -13.51 -19.85 19.35
C GLN A 647 -12.60 -19.10 20.32
N ILE A 648 -12.23 -17.85 20.01
CA ILE A 648 -11.39 -17.04 20.89
C ILE A 648 -12.17 -16.76 22.18
N THR A 649 -11.55 -17.07 23.31
CA THR A 649 -12.08 -16.66 24.62
C THR A 649 -11.46 -15.32 25.00
N LEU A 650 -12.31 -14.34 25.30
CA LEU A 650 -11.86 -13.04 25.78
C LEU A 650 -11.46 -13.13 27.24
N VAL A 651 -10.34 -12.50 27.58
CA VAL A 651 -9.86 -12.37 28.95
C VAL A 651 -10.30 -11.02 29.49
N GLY A 652 -11.24 -11.05 30.43
CA GLY A 652 -11.76 -9.86 31.11
C GLY A 652 -10.88 -9.48 32.29
N VAL A 653 -10.43 -8.23 32.31
CA VAL A 653 -9.69 -7.60 33.41
C VAL A 653 -10.62 -6.55 34.00
N ASP A 654 -11.16 -6.80 35.19
CA ASP A 654 -12.14 -5.91 35.84
C ASP A 654 -11.67 -5.51 37.23
N GLY A 655 -10.58 -4.75 37.27
CA GLY A 655 -10.08 -4.21 38.53
C GLY A 655 -9.21 -5.17 39.37
N GLU A 656 -8.89 -6.36 38.86
CA GLU A 656 -8.08 -7.38 39.54
C GLU A 656 -7.12 -8.09 38.56
N ASP A 657 -6.02 -8.65 39.09
CA ASP A 657 -5.08 -9.47 38.31
C ASP A 657 -5.76 -10.76 37.83
N VAL A 658 -5.64 -11.07 36.54
CA VAL A 658 -6.06 -12.35 35.95
C VAL A 658 -4.88 -13.31 35.93
N THR A 659 -5.02 -14.46 36.59
CA THR A 659 -3.94 -15.46 36.69
C THR A 659 -4.43 -16.85 36.32
N GLY A 660 -3.51 -17.79 36.08
CA GLY A 660 -3.85 -19.18 35.80
C GLY A 660 -4.29 -19.46 34.36
N ILE A 661 -3.99 -18.55 33.42
CA ILE A 661 -4.20 -18.82 32.00
C ILE A 661 -3.25 -19.94 31.57
N VAL A 662 -3.79 -20.97 30.90
CA VAL A 662 -2.99 -22.07 30.32
C VAL A 662 -3.26 -22.13 28.82
N VAL A 663 -2.22 -21.97 28.02
CA VAL A 663 -2.30 -22.13 26.56
C VAL A 663 -1.60 -23.44 26.18
N ASN A 664 -2.36 -24.45 25.78
CA ASN A 664 -1.81 -25.70 25.26
C ASN A 664 -1.63 -25.60 23.75
N LEU A 665 -0.40 -25.62 23.25
CA LEU A 665 -0.09 -25.60 21.83
C LEU A 665 -0.39 -26.98 21.21
N PRO A 666 -1.00 -27.03 20.00
CA PRO A 666 -1.24 -28.28 19.31
C PRO A 666 0.06 -28.87 18.73
N GLU A 667 0.08 -30.18 18.43
CA GLU A 667 1.15 -30.76 17.60
C GLU A 667 1.22 -30.01 16.27
N PHE A 668 2.29 -29.24 16.08
CA PHE A 668 2.58 -28.61 14.80
C PHE A 668 3.26 -29.64 13.90
N ARG A 669 2.46 -30.27 13.04
CA ARG A 669 3.01 -31.03 11.91
C ARG A 669 3.40 -30.09 10.76
#